data_AF-A0AAN9VD96-F1
#
_entry.id   AF-A0AAN9VD96-F1
#
_cell.length_a   1.000
_cell.length_b   1.000
_cell.length_c   1.000
_cell.angle_alpha   90.00
_cell.angle_beta   90.00
_cell.angle_gamma   90.00
#
_symmetry.space_group_name_H-M   'P 1'
#
loop_
_entity.id
_entity.type
_entity.pdbx_description
1 polymer ?
#
loop_
_entity_poly.entity_id
_entity_poly.type
_entity_poly.pdbx_seq_one_letter_code
_entity_poly.pdbx_strand_id
1 'polypeptide(L)'
;MSLQERLLARLNVNDSVETLKLAKEWGVEHEKLVGTLKSLQIFEDVVGVEKQSVTSWELTGEGNEVVKHGSHEMQVFRNVPPEGILLAKLMQCLPDKKICSVGFNKAMAAGWLSVDKTQKEPLVTVKSKPMSDIVQEHLKDILNDNAINVPLSQKQDYKKRKLIQDVIITNYIIRKGEKFTTELQKEANDLTVEMLNSGSWKGQQFKPYNFNALGTPPPSGHLHPLLKVRAEVRKIFLEMGFQEMPTNNYVESSFWNFDALFQPQQHPARDAHDTFFISEPATSKNFPKDYMQRVKKVHSEGGYGSQGYGYEWKEEEASKNLLRTHTTAVSARMLYKIAQEGFQPTKYFSIDKVFRNESLDATHLAEFHQVEGVIADYNLNLGSLIGTLSTFFSKLGIEKLEFKPAYNPYTEPSMEIFGYHEGLGKMMEVGNSGIFRPEMLLPMGLPEEVTVIAWGLSLERPTMIKYGINNIRDLVGPKVDLKMVYDNPICRLDKGGSAEEEVIKTLEQRWELIESQLKMLSLEVKTLKSQGNSSGDSCEIQDEVAPNPKDFQMQHTRTKAVVIAKHLCPPFSLLFMAKQLKTVCRAVIIHHAHSSINSEAAIEQITGQNNEYQRNSVDIAYDVVFIWERDSLTTLSVSPLSQVPISGEVNILRYFCREYEKWPGSVSLYEKRSILESTLIDVWLDRIHFGLSHSSGKQINTCIRDIEKHLLKNKWLVGNSLSLADIALWSAVQQCKEFMASPSIKKWVEEFNPEGWFKSETMQC
;
A
#
# COMPACT_ATOMS: atom_id res chain seq x y z
N MET A 1 -14.29 51.92 -18.18
CA MET A 1 -15.34 51.20 -17.43
C MET A 1 -15.44 49.81 -18.01
N SER A 2 -15.23 48.78 -17.20
CA SER A 2 -15.37 47.38 -17.63
C SER A 2 -16.82 47.06 -18.03
N LEU A 3 -17.05 46.00 -18.80
CA LEU A 3 -18.42 45.62 -19.19
C LEU A 3 -19.27 45.25 -17.94
N GLN A 4 -18.62 44.75 -16.88
CA GLN A 4 -19.23 44.47 -15.56
C GLN A 4 -19.67 45.76 -14.86
N GLU A 5 -18.76 46.72 -14.71
CA GLU A 5 -19.06 48.04 -14.10
C GLU A 5 -20.16 48.77 -14.89
N ARG A 6 -20.11 48.70 -16.22
CA ARG A 6 -21.12 49.33 -17.09
C ARG A 6 -22.49 48.69 -16.92
N LEU A 7 -22.56 47.37 -16.74
CA LEU A 7 -23.78 46.62 -16.46
C LEU A 7 -24.35 46.93 -15.07
N LEU A 8 -23.52 46.94 -14.03
CA LEU A 8 -23.93 47.33 -12.68
C LEU A 8 -24.39 48.80 -12.63
N ALA A 9 -23.68 49.72 -13.29
CA ALA A 9 -24.09 51.12 -13.38
C ALA A 9 -25.43 51.29 -14.11
N ARG A 10 -25.67 50.53 -15.20
CA ARG A 10 -26.94 50.56 -15.92
C ARG A 10 -28.09 49.98 -15.10
N LEU A 11 -27.83 48.92 -14.33
CA LEU A 11 -28.78 48.32 -13.41
C LEU A 11 -29.01 49.22 -12.18
N ASN A 12 -28.05 50.05 -11.78
CA ASN A 12 -28.27 51.01 -10.69
C ASN A 12 -29.38 52.01 -11.02
N VAL A 13 -29.45 52.44 -12.29
CA VAL A 13 -30.41 53.43 -12.79
C VAL A 13 -31.75 52.83 -13.26
N ASN A 14 -31.78 51.54 -13.65
CA ASN A 14 -32.98 50.88 -14.18
C ASN A 14 -33.38 49.68 -13.32
N ASP A 15 -34.68 49.49 -13.08
CA ASP A 15 -35.19 48.38 -12.25
C ASP A 15 -34.94 46.99 -12.87
N SER A 16 -34.92 46.93 -14.21
CA SER A 16 -34.54 45.73 -14.94
C SER A 16 -33.88 46.06 -16.27
N VAL A 17 -32.98 45.20 -16.73
CA VAL A 17 -32.33 45.31 -18.04
C VAL A 17 -32.35 43.97 -18.78
N GLU A 18 -32.56 44.02 -20.09
CA GLU A 18 -32.59 42.84 -20.95
C GLU A 18 -31.29 42.69 -21.73
N THR A 19 -30.66 41.51 -21.68
CA THR A 19 -29.36 41.29 -22.33
C THR A 19 -29.38 41.49 -23.85
N LEU A 20 -30.43 41.05 -24.57
CA LEU A 20 -30.50 41.19 -26.03
C LEU A 20 -30.64 42.65 -26.48
N LYS A 21 -31.48 43.42 -25.76
CA LYS A 21 -31.66 44.85 -26.02
C LYS A 21 -30.39 45.62 -25.71
N LEU A 22 -29.76 45.30 -24.59
CA LEU A 22 -28.55 45.96 -24.12
C LEU A 22 -27.33 45.67 -25.01
N ALA A 23 -27.21 44.43 -25.51
CA ALA A 23 -26.18 44.05 -26.49
C ALA A 23 -26.29 44.88 -27.78
N LYS A 24 -27.51 45.08 -28.29
CA LYS A 24 -27.78 45.95 -29.46
C LYS A 24 -27.48 47.42 -29.16
N GLU A 25 -27.95 47.94 -28.03
CA GLU A 25 -27.72 49.35 -27.61
C GLU A 25 -26.23 49.66 -27.45
N TRP A 26 -25.44 48.70 -26.97
CA TRP A 26 -24.02 48.90 -26.70
C TRP A 26 -23.10 48.49 -27.85
N GLY A 27 -23.64 47.89 -28.92
CA GLY A 27 -22.85 47.36 -30.02
C GLY A 27 -21.88 46.25 -29.59
N VAL A 28 -22.27 45.44 -28.59
CA VAL A 28 -21.43 44.35 -28.05
C VAL A 28 -22.07 43.01 -28.40
N GLU A 29 -21.26 42.01 -28.75
CA GLU A 29 -21.74 40.64 -28.94
C GLU A 29 -22.48 40.13 -27.70
N HIS A 30 -23.68 39.57 -27.92
CA HIS A 30 -24.56 39.13 -26.84
C HIS A 30 -23.88 38.09 -25.93
N GLU A 31 -23.05 37.21 -26.48
CA GLU A 31 -22.30 36.21 -25.71
C GLU A 31 -21.34 36.82 -24.68
N LYS A 32 -20.68 37.94 -25.01
CA LYS A 32 -19.77 38.64 -24.09
C LYS A 32 -20.53 39.25 -22.92
N LEU A 33 -21.73 39.78 -23.18
CA LEU A 33 -22.61 40.31 -22.15
C LEU A 33 -23.18 39.20 -21.25
N VAL A 34 -23.52 38.03 -21.83
CA VAL A 34 -23.93 36.85 -21.05
C VAL A 34 -22.79 36.30 -20.20
N GLY A 35 -21.56 36.24 -20.72
CA GLY A 35 -20.38 35.84 -19.93
C GLY A 35 -20.11 36.79 -18.76
N THR A 36 -20.34 38.09 -18.98
CA THR A 36 -20.26 39.13 -17.94
C THR A 36 -21.33 38.92 -16.87
N LEU A 37 -22.58 38.66 -17.27
CA LEU A 37 -23.67 38.33 -16.33
C LEU A 37 -23.35 37.11 -15.47
N LYS A 38 -22.87 36.02 -16.08
CA LYS A 38 -22.49 34.80 -15.34
C LYS A 38 -21.39 35.07 -14.32
N SER A 39 -20.44 35.94 -14.64
CA SER A 39 -19.39 36.35 -13.72
C SER A 39 -19.94 37.14 -12.52
N LEU A 40 -21.00 37.93 -12.72
CA LEU A 40 -21.69 38.66 -11.65
C LEU A 40 -22.55 37.72 -10.78
N GLN A 41 -23.11 36.65 -11.35
CA GLN A 41 -23.88 35.64 -10.62
C GLN A 41 -23.02 34.79 -9.66
N ILE A 42 -21.69 34.82 -9.79
CA ILE A 42 -20.79 34.16 -8.82
C ILE A 42 -20.90 34.84 -7.45
N PHE A 43 -21.17 36.14 -7.42
CA PHE A 43 -21.39 36.87 -6.19
C PHE A 43 -22.86 36.68 -5.77
N GLU A 44 -23.06 35.91 -4.69
CA GLU A 44 -24.39 35.58 -4.19
C GLU A 44 -25.24 36.84 -3.96
N ASP A 45 -26.47 36.81 -4.46
CA ASP A 45 -27.50 37.85 -4.30
C ASP A 45 -27.15 39.25 -4.83
N VAL A 46 -26.10 39.42 -5.64
CA VAL A 46 -25.77 40.73 -6.24
C VAL A 46 -26.73 41.07 -7.40
N VAL A 47 -27.09 40.09 -8.22
CA VAL A 47 -28.03 40.26 -9.35
C VAL A 47 -29.06 39.12 -9.39
N GLY A 48 -30.34 39.48 -9.51
CA GLY A 48 -31.42 38.53 -9.81
C GLY A 48 -31.52 38.32 -11.32
N VAL A 49 -31.68 37.08 -11.78
CA VAL A 49 -31.69 36.76 -13.21
C VAL A 49 -32.87 35.88 -13.55
N GLU A 50 -33.68 36.33 -14.50
CA GLU A 50 -34.78 35.57 -15.08
C GLU A 50 -34.44 35.21 -16.54
N LYS A 51 -34.48 33.92 -16.87
CA LYS A 51 -34.15 33.41 -18.20
C LYS A 51 -35.39 33.35 -19.08
N GLN A 52 -35.33 33.95 -20.27
CA GLN A 52 -36.36 33.84 -21.29
C GLN A 52 -35.75 33.29 -22.58
N SER A 53 -36.22 32.13 -23.04
CA SER A 53 -35.76 31.52 -24.28
C SER A 53 -36.79 31.68 -25.39
N VAL A 54 -36.36 32.17 -26.54
CA VAL A 54 -37.14 32.18 -27.77
C VAL A 54 -36.52 31.19 -28.74
N THR A 55 -37.33 30.24 -29.23
CA THR A 55 -36.90 29.28 -30.24
C THR A 55 -37.18 29.85 -31.63
N SER A 56 -36.14 30.14 -32.39
CA SER A 56 -36.21 30.43 -33.83
C SER A 56 -35.82 29.20 -34.63
N TRP A 57 -36.12 29.23 -35.93
CA TRP A 57 -35.77 28.16 -36.87
C TRP A 57 -34.75 28.71 -37.85
N GLU A 58 -33.62 28.02 -38.01
CA GLU A 58 -32.60 28.37 -39.00
C GLU A 58 -32.36 27.22 -39.97
N LEU A 59 -31.94 27.56 -41.19
CA LEU A 59 -31.56 26.59 -42.20
C LEU A 59 -30.18 26.00 -41.88
N THR A 60 -30.03 24.69 -42.06
CA THR A 60 -28.71 24.06 -42.02
C THR A 60 -27.95 24.32 -43.33
N GLY A 61 -26.68 23.93 -43.40
CA GLY A 61 -25.92 23.96 -44.65
C GLY A 61 -26.63 23.18 -45.78
N GLU A 62 -27.22 22.03 -45.46
CA GLU A 62 -28.00 21.20 -46.39
C GLU A 62 -29.32 21.87 -46.79
N GLY A 63 -30.01 22.54 -45.85
CA GLY A 63 -31.21 23.33 -46.12
C GLY A 63 -30.96 24.49 -47.08
N ASN A 64 -29.83 25.19 -46.93
CA ASN A 64 -29.42 26.25 -47.85
C ASN A 64 -29.19 25.73 -49.29
N GLU A 65 -28.62 24.53 -49.43
CA GLU A 65 -28.45 23.91 -50.74
C GLU A 65 -29.77 23.49 -51.38
N VAL A 66 -30.74 23.03 -50.58
CA VAL A 66 -32.11 22.77 -51.07
C VAL A 66 -32.80 24.06 -51.53
N VAL A 67 -32.63 25.18 -50.82
CA VAL A 67 -33.16 26.48 -51.25
C VAL A 67 -32.62 26.89 -52.62
N LYS A 68 -31.33 26.64 -52.88
CA LYS A 68 -30.67 26.98 -54.16
C LYS A 68 -31.00 26.01 -55.30
N HIS A 69 -30.90 24.70 -55.05
CA HIS A 69 -30.92 23.68 -56.09
C HIS A 69 -32.24 22.88 -56.20
N GLY A 70 -33.18 23.09 -55.27
CA GLY A 70 -34.43 22.33 -55.15
C GLY A 70 -34.32 21.17 -54.17
N SER A 71 -35.45 20.61 -53.75
CA SER A 71 -35.50 19.46 -52.83
C SER A 71 -34.90 18.20 -53.45
N HIS A 72 -34.43 17.29 -52.60
CA HIS A 72 -33.77 16.06 -53.06
C HIS A 72 -34.70 15.23 -53.98
N GLU A 73 -35.99 15.16 -53.65
CA GLU A 73 -37.03 14.51 -54.44
C GLU A 73 -37.25 15.19 -55.80
N MET A 74 -37.20 16.52 -55.86
CA MET A 74 -37.28 17.28 -57.12
C MET A 74 -36.03 17.11 -57.97
N GLN A 75 -34.84 17.08 -57.35
CA GLN A 75 -33.58 16.83 -58.03
C GLN A 75 -33.53 15.42 -58.63
N VAL A 76 -33.99 14.40 -57.90
CA VAL A 76 -34.10 13.03 -58.44
C VAL A 76 -35.12 12.98 -59.57
N PHE A 77 -36.29 13.60 -59.41
CA PHE A 77 -37.32 13.65 -60.45
C PHE A 77 -36.82 14.26 -61.76
N ARG A 78 -36.08 15.38 -61.71
CA ARG A 78 -35.51 16.05 -62.91
C ARG A 78 -34.52 15.19 -63.70
N ASN A 79 -33.91 14.20 -63.06
CA ASN A 79 -32.93 13.30 -63.69
C ASN A 79 -33.57 12.00 -64.22
N VAL A 80 -34.89 11.83 -64.12
CA VAL A 80 -35.63 10.71 -64.71
C VAL A 80 -36.24 11.17 -66.05
N PRO A 81 -35.75 10.68 -67.20
CA PRO A 81 -36.32 10.99 -68.50
C PRO A 81 -37.67 10.28 -68.69
N PRO A 82 -38.53 10.76 -69.61
CA PRO A 82 -39.86 10.16 -69.84
C PRO A 82 -39.80 8.70 -70.31
N GLU A 83 -38.74 8.29 -71.01
CA GLU A 83 -38.45 6.90 -71.38
C GLU A 83 -38.02 5.99 -70.21
N GLY A 84 -37.80 6.54 -69.02
CA GLY A 84 -37.35 5.82 -67.84
C GLY A 84 -35.82 5.64 -67.78
N ILE A 85 -35.31 5.37 -66.58
CA ILE A 85 -33.87 5.19 -66.33
C ILE A 85 -33.66 4.00 -65.40
N LEU A 86 -32.61 3.21 -65.67
CA LEU A 86 -32.22 2.09 -64.80
C LEU A 86 -31.86 2.63 -63.41
N LEU A 87 -32.35 1.99 -62.35
CA LEU A 87 -32.13 2.43 -60.97
C LEU A 87 -30.64 2.58 -60.64
N ALA A 88 -29.80 1.66 -61.12
CA ALA A 88 -28.35 1.72 -60.94
C ALA A 88 -27.70 2.96 -61.58
N LYS A 89 -28.22 3.39 -62.75
CA LYS A 89 -27.74 4.57 -63.46
C LYS A 89 -28.22 5.86 -62.80
N LEU A 90 -29.47 5.89 -62.32
CA LEU A 90 -30.02 7.02 -61.56
C LEU A 90 -29.23 7.29 -60.28
N MET A 91 -28.78 6.23 -59.59
CA MET A 91 -27.94 6.32 -58.40
C MET A 91 -26.54 6.90 -58.66
N GLN A 92 -26.11 6.99 -59.92
CA GLN A 92 -24.81 7.55 -60.34
C GLN A 92 -24.93 8.98 -60.93
N CYS A 93 -26.13 9.44 -61.28
CA CYS A 93 -26.35 10.74 -61.92
C CYS A 93 -26.27 11.94 -60.94
N LEU A 94 -26.40 11.70 -59.63
CA LEU A 94 -26.30 12.76 -58.63
C LEU A 94 -24.97 12.65 -57.86
N PRO A 95 -24.29 13.78 -57.61
CA PRO A 95 -22.96 13.80 -56.99
C PRO A 95 -22.94 13.30 -55.54
N ASP A 96 -24.08 13.40 -54.82
CA ASP A 96 -24.22 12.92 -53.45
C ASP A 96 -25.18 11.72 -53.37
N LYS A 97 -24.66 10.57 -52.95
CA LYS A 97 -25.42 9.33 -52.72
C LYS A 97 -26.56 9.51 -51.72
N LYS A 98 -26.41 10.44 -50.76
CA LYS A 98 -27.43 10.75 -49.75
C LYS A 98 -28.63 11.48 -50.38
N ILE A 99 -28.38 12.44 -51.28
CA ILE A 99 -29.44 13.14 -52.02
C ILE A 99 -30.24 12.13 -52.86
N CYS A 100 -29.54 11.22 -53.54
CA CYS A 100 -30.20 10.24 -54.41
C CYS A 100 -31.08 9.27 -53.63
N SER A 101 -30.57 8.66 -52.57
CA SER A 101 -31.32 7.70 -51.74
C SER A 101 -32.51 8.33 -51.01
N VAL A 102 -32.33 9.49 -50.38
CA VAL A 102 -33.40 10.20 -49.65
C VAL A 102 -34.43 10.76 -50.63
N GLY A 103 -33.98 11.38 -51.72
CA GLY A 103 -34.83 11.96 -52.75
C GLY A 103 -35.66 10.90 -53.49
N PHE A 104 -35.07 9.74 -53.82
CA PHE A 104 -35.76 8.64 -54.48
C PHE A 104 -36.89 8.08 -53.61
N ASN A 105 -36.63 7.80 -52.33
CA ASN A 105 -37.64 7.29 -51.40
C ASN A 105 -38.81 8.27 -51.20
N LYS A 106 -38.52 9.58 -51.11
CA LYS A 106 -39.56 10.62 -50.96
C LYS A 106 -40.35 10.84 -52.25
N ALA A 107 -39.71 10.82 -53.42
CA ALA A 107 -40.39 10.90 -54.71
C ALA A 107 -41.29 9.67 -54.97
N MET A 108 -40.87 8.48 -54.54
CA MET A 108 -41.71 7.27 -54.56
C MET A 108 -42.90 7.39 -53.60
N ALA A 109 -42.68 7.86 -52.37
CA ALA A 109 -43.75 8.05 -51.37
C ALA A 109 -44.76 9.14 -51.78
N ALA A 110 -44.32 10.18 -52.49
CA ALA A 110 -45.17 11.21 -53.07
C ALA A 110 -45.88 10.76 -54.36
N GLY A 111 -45.58 9.54 -54.85
CA GLY A 111 -46.19 8.98 -56.06
C GLY A 111 -45.65 9.55 -57.37
N TRP A 112 -44.54 10.30 -57.36
CA TRP A 112 -43.98 10.93 -58.56
C TRP A 112 -43.28 9.92 -59.47
N LEU A 113 -42.70 8.89 -58.88
CA LEU A 113 -41.97 7.83 -59.58
C LEU A 113 -42.63 6.47 -59.35
N SER A 114 -42.42 5.55 -60.30
CA SER A 114 -42.75 4.13 -60.17
C SER A 114 -41.55 3.27 -60.59
N VAL A 115 -41.45 2.08 -60.00
CA VAL A 115 -40.40 1.11 -60.36
C VAL A 115 -41.05 -0.09 -61.02
N ASP A 116 -40.66 -0.36 -62.26
CA ASP A 116 -40.99 -1.59 -62.95
C ASP A 116 -39.91 -2.64 -62.64
N LYS A 117 -40.34 -3.78 -62.09
CA LYS A 117 -39.48 -4.92 -61.70
C LYS A 117 -39.62 -6.12 -62.63
N THR A 118 -40.35 -5.99 -63.74
CA THR A 118 -40.55 -7.07 -64.72
C THR A 118 -39.30 -7.37 -65.54
N GLN A 119 -38.37 -6.42 -65.61
CA GLN A 119 -37.06 -6.59 -66.25
C GLN A 119 -35.99 -7.04 -65.25
N LYS A 120 -34.93 -7.68 -65.75
CA LYS A 120 -33.81 -8.22 -64.94
C LYS A 120 -33.11 -7.14 -64.09
N GLU A 121 -33.17 -5.87 -64.53
CA GLU A 121 -32.78 -4.70 -63.76
C GLU A 121 -33.97 -3.75 -63.59
N PRO A 122 -34.22 -3.20 -62.38
CA PRO A 122 -35.38 -2.38 -62.12
C PRO A 122 -35.31 -1.02 -62.85
N LEU A 123 -36.36 -0.69 -63.59
CA LEU A 123 -36.50 0.55 -64.35
C LEU A 123 -37.36 1.56 -63.58
N VAL A 124 -36.87 2.77 -63.39
CA VAL A 124 -37.59 3.88 -62.75
C VAL A 124 -38.26 4.74 -63.81
N THR A 125 -39.58 4.90 -63.72
CA THR A 125 -40.39 5.72 -64.64
C THR A 125 -41.13 6.82 -63.88
N VAL A 126 -41.48 7.89 -64.61
CA VAL A 126 -42.31 8.97 -64.05
C VAL A 126 -43.78 8.53 -64.03
N LYS A 127 -44.39 8.55 -62.85
CA LYS A 127 -45.81 8.23 -62.65
C LYS A 127 -46.69 9.48 -62.69
N SER A 128 -46.26 10.56 -62.06
CA SER A 128 -46.97 11.84 -62.08
C SER A 128 -46.01 13.01 -61.94
N LYS A 129 -46.25 14.10 -62.68
CA LYS A 129 -45.45 15.32 -62.61
C LYS A 129 -45.83 16.14 -61.37
N PRO A 130 -44.87 16.55 -60.51
CA PRO A 130 -45.15 17.43 -59.38
C PRO A 130 -45.57 18.83 -59.87
N MET A 131 -46.51 19.45 -59.16
CA MET A 131 -47.04 20.78 -59.48
C MET A 131 -46.09 21.91 -59.04
N SER A 132 -45.42 21.76 -57.89
CA SER A 132 -44.37 22.67 -57.39
C SER A 132 -43.44 21.95 -56.39
N ASP A 133 -42.31 22.59 -56.05
CA ASP A 133 -41.38 22.11 -55.03
C ASP A 133 -41.71 22.73 -53.66
N ILE A 134 -42.75 22.19 -53.01
CA ILE A 134 -43.28 22.70 -51.72
C ILE A 134 -42.19 22.76 -50.64
N VAL A 135 -41.24 21.81 -50.64
CA VAL A 135 -40.16 21.79 -49.66
C VAL A 135 -39.21 22.96 -49.89
N GLN A 136 -38.85 23.25 -51.13
CA GLN A 136 -38.02 24.41 -51.46
C GLN A 136 -38.74 25.74 -51.12
N GLU A 137 -40.05 25.83 -51.37
CA GLU A 137 -40.87 27.01 -51.03
C GLU A 137 -40.92 27.23 -49.52
N HIS A 138 -41.19 26.19 -48.73
CA HIS A 138 -41.21 26.29 -47.28
C HIS A 138 -39.85 26.66 -46.69
N LEU A 139 -38.74 26.16 -47.24
CA LEU A 139 -37.41 26.55 -46.78
C LEU A 139 -37.08 28.00 -47.16
N LYS A 140 -37.57 28.52 -48.30
CA LYS A 140 -37.47 29.95 -48.64
C LYS A 140 -38.29 30.83 -47.71
N ASP A 141 -39.47 30.38 -47.29
CA ASP A 141 -40.28 31.09 -46.29
C ASP A 141 -39.57 31.14 -44.93
N ILE A 142 -38.90 30.05 -44.52
CA ILE A 142 -38.10 30.02 -43.29
C ILE A 142 -36.86 30.93 -43.41
N LEU A 143 -36.21 31.01 -44.58
CA LEU A 143 -35.06 31.91 -44.81
C LEU A 143 -35.44 33.39 -44.71
N ASN A 144 -36.65 33.75 -45.13
CA ASN A 144 -37.13 35.15 -45.17
C ASN A 144 -37.89 35.54 -43.88
N ASP A 145 -37.60 34.90 -42.75
CA ASP A 145 -38.26 35.10 -41.44
C ASP A 145 -39.80 34.93 -41.45
N ASN A 146 -40.37 34.31 -42.48
CA ASN A 146 -41.80 34.03 -42.63
C ASN A 146 -42.14 32.59 -42.25
N ALA A 147 -41.43 32.02 -41.28
CA ALA A 147 -41.62 30.64 -40.84
C ALA A 147 -43.06 30.35 -40.38
N ILE A 148 -43.87 31.35 -40.03
CA ILE A 148 -45.29 31.19 -39.68
C ILE A 148 -46.13 30.55 -40.81
N ASN A 149 -45.72 30.73 -42.07
CA ASN A 149 -46.40 30.19 -43.25
C ASN A 149 -46.18 28.67 -43.42
N VAL A 150 -45.25 28.08 -42.67
CA VAL A 150 -44.95 26.64 -42.73
C VAL A 150 -45.62 25.90 -41.58
N PRO A 151 -46.48 24.89 -41.84
CA PRO A 151 -47.13 24.10 -40.80
C PRO A 151 -46.13 23.41 -39.86
N LEU A 152 -46.48 23.28 -38.57
CA LEU A 152 -45.60 22.70 -37.54
C LEU A 152 -45.20 21.24 -37.86
N SER A 153 -46.11 20.46 -38.46
CA SER A 153 -45.85 19.09 -38.90
C SER A 153 -44.77 19.01 -39.98
N GLN A 154 -44.74 19.98 -40.91
CA GLN A 154 -43.72 20.07 -41.96
C GLN A 154 -42.37 20.50 -41.39
N LYS A 155 -42.35 21.47 -40.46
CA LYS A 155 -41.11 21.85 -39.75
C LYS A 155 -40.48 20.67 -39.01
N GLN A 156 -41.29 19.81 -38.39
CA GLN A 156 -40.78 18.59 -37.74
C GLN A 156 -40.19 17.58 -38.73
N ASP A 157 -40.79 17.39 -39.92
CA ASP A 157 -40.20 16.57 -40.99
C ASP A 157 -38.88 17.18 -41.48
N TYR A 158 -38.81 18.50 -41.71
CA TYR A 158 -37.59 19.18 -42.16
C TYR A 158 -36.46 19.12 -41.13
N LYS A 159 -36.80 19.20 -39.84
CA LYS A 159 -35.85 18.97 -38.75
C LYS A 159 -35.32 17.54 -38.74
N LYS A 160 -36.20 16.52 -38.88
CA LYS A 160 -35.76 15.11 -39.02
C LYS A 160 -34.88 14.88 -40.24
N ARG A 161 -35.15 15.61 -41.33
CA ARG A 161 -34.37 15.62 -42.57
C ARG A 161 -33.06 16.42 -42.47
N LYS A 162 -32.78 17.06 -41.33
CA LYS A 162 -31.62 17.94 -41.10
C LYS A 162 -31.56 19.14 -42.06
N LEU A 163 -32.70 19.61 -42.56
CA LEU A 163 -32.78 20.79 -43.44
C LEU A 163 -32.93 22.09 -42.64
N ILE A 164 -33.54 22.01 -41.46
CA ILE A 164 -33.63 23.11 -40.50
C ILE A 164 -33.19 22.64 -39.12
N GLN A 165 -32.83 23.59 -38.27
CA GLN A 165 -32.47 23.37 -36.87
C GLN A 165 -33.14 24.41 -35.99
N ASP A 166 -33.39 24.04 -34.73
CA ASP A 166 -33.88 24.96 -33.71
C ASP A 166 -32.70 25.77 -33.21
N VAL A 167 -32.84 27.10 -33.21
CA VAL A 167 -31.89 28.00 -32.56
C VAL A 167 -32.60 28.60 -31.36
N ILE A 168 -32.13 28.22 -30.17
CA ILE A 168 -32.68 28.71 -28.91
C ILE A 168 -31.89 29.96 -28.53
N ILE A 169 -32.45 31.12 -28.83
CA ILE A 169 -31.88 32.40 -28.39
C ILE A 169 -32.34 32.62 -26.96
N THR A 170 -31.39 32.61 -26.03
CA THR A 170 -31.67 32.83 -24.61
C THR A 170 -31.44 34.30 -24.26
N ASN A 171 -32.50 35.04 -23.96
CA ASN A 171 -32.45 36.34 -23.31
C ASN A 171 -32.43 36.19 -21.78
N TYR A 172 -31.79 37.12 -21.10
CA TYR A 172 -31.83 37.22 -19.64
C TYR A 172 -32.37 38.60 -19.25
N ILE A 173 -33.34 38.62 -18.34
CA ILE A 173 -33.79 39.82 -17.63
C ILE A 173 -33.04 39.88 -16.32
N ILE A 174 -32.26 40.95 -16.14
CA ILE A 174 -31.43 41.17 -14.98
C ILE A 174 -32.13 42.19 -14.08
N ARG A 175 -32.30 41.87 -12.79
CA ARG A 175 -32.85 42.72 -11.74
C ARG A 175 -31.81 42.89 -10.62
N LYS A 176 -31.96 43.93 -9.79
CA LYS A 176 -31.14 44.10 -8.58
C LYS A 176 -31.39 42.93 -7.62
N GLY A 177 -30.33 42.31 -7.12
CA GLY A 177 -30.43 41.34 -6.02
C GLY A 177 -30.45 42.02 -4.65
N GLU A 178 -30.62 41.26 -3.58
CA GLU A 178 -30.71 41.78 -2.21
C GLU A 178 -29.41 42.47 -1.74
N LYS A 179 -28.27 42.02 -2.26
CA LYS A 179 -26.92 42.55 -1.94
C LYS A 179 -26.34 43.36 -3.11
N PHE A 180 -27.19 44.04 -3.87
CA PHE A 180 -26.74 44.82 -5.04
C PHE A 180 -25.73 45.90 -4.64
N THR A 181 -24.54 45.85 -5.26
CA THR A 181 -23.45 46.81 -5.10
C THR A 181 -22.86 47.19 -6.46
N THR A 182 -22.33 48.40 -6.59
CA THR A 182 -21.58 48.85 -7.77
C THR A 182 -20.08 48.54 -7.68
N GLU A 183 -19.58 48.22 -6.49
CA GLU A 183 -18.18 47.88 -6.22
C GLU A 183 -18.08 46.41 -5.78
N LEU A 184 -17.44 45.59 -6.61
CA LEU A 184 -17.22 44.18 -6.32
C LEU A 184 -15.87 44.00 -5.63
N GLN A 185 -15.89 43.57 -4.37
CA GLN A 185 -14.66 43.14 -3.68
C GLN A 185 -14.37 41.68 -4.06
N LYS A 186 -13.21 41.43 -4.67
CA LYS A 186 -12.72 40.06 -4.89
C LYS A 186 -12.16 39.51 -3.58
N GLU A 187 -12.77 38.44 -3.08
CA GLU A 187 -12.21 37.64 -2.00
C GLU A 187 -10.86 37.06 -2.43
N ALA A 188 -9.88 37.05 -1.52
CA ALA A 188 -8.60 36.38 -1.74
C ALA A 188 -8.77 34.86 -1.60
N ASN A 189 -8.13 34.09 -2.49
CA ASN A 189 -8.18 32.62 -2.45
C ASN A 189 -7.23 32.04 -1.40
N ASP A 190 -6.04 32.64 -1.24
CA ASP A 190 -4.98 32.12 -0.40
C ASP A 190 -4.14 33.26 0.20
N LEU A 191 -3.46 32.96 1.29
CA LEU A 191 -2.54 33.87 1.96
C LEU A 191 -1.20 33.91 1.21
N THR A 192 -0.74 35.08 0.79
CA THR A 192 0.57 35.22 0.12
C THR A 192 1.64 35.81 1.02
N VAL A 193 2.90 35.59 0.64
CA VAL A 193 4.06 36.13 1.37
C VAL A 193 4.07 37.66 1.36
N GLU A 194 3.64 38.30 0.27
CA GLU A 194 3.55 39.77 0.18
C GLU A 194 2.46 40.32 1.11
N MET A 195 1.33 39.62 1.23
CA MET A 195 0.28 40.01 2.16
C MET A 195 0.77 39.94 3.61
N LEU A 196 1.48 38.87 3.98
CA LEU A 196 2.10 38.71 5.30
C LEU A 196 3.07 39.85 5.63
N ASN A 197 3.92 40.22 4.67
CA ASN A 197 4.92 41.27 4.85
C ASN A 197 4.32 42.68 4.92
N SER A 198 3.28 42.95 4.12
CA SER A 198 2.62 44.28 4.08
C SER A 198 1.53 44.46 5.13
N GLY A 199 1.06 43.37 5.76
CA GLY A 199 -0.07 43.38 6.69
C GLY A 199 -1.43 43.53 6.02
N SER A 200 -1.52 43.50 4.68
CA SER A 200 -2.76 43.69 3.93
C SER A 200 -3.81 42.61 4.18
N TRP A 201 -3.40 41.41 4.61
CA TRP A 201 -4.31 40.30 4.92
C TRP A 201 -5.31 40.62 6.04
N LYS A 202 -4.99 41.55 6.94
CA LYS A 202 -5.84 41.87 8.10
C LYS A 202 -7.20 42.50 7.72
N GLY A 203 -7.26 43.17 6.57
CA GLY A 203 -8.47 43.84 6.08
C GLY A 203 -9.14 43.14 4.91
N GLN A 204 -8.63 41.97 4.49
CA GLN A 204 -9.10 41.27 3.31
C GLN A 204 -10.01 40.09 3.70
N GLN A 205 -11.13 39.91 2.99
CA GLN A 205 -11.94 38.71 3.12
C GLN A 205 -11.35 37.58 2.28
N PHE A 206 -11.23 36.40 2.90
CA PHE A 206 -10.77 35.17 2.25
C PHE A 206 -11.94 34.26 1.99
N LYS A 207 -11.90 33.57 0.86
CA LYS A 207 -12.89 32.54 0.56
C LYS A 207 -12.78 31.41 1.59
N PRO A 208 -13.88 30.96 2.22
CA PRO A 208 -13.84 29.87 3.19
C PRO A 208 -13.33 28.57 2.55
N TYR A 209 -12.41 27.89 3.23
CA TYR A 209 -11.86 26.62 2.77
C TYR A 209 -12.91 25.50 2.88
N ASN A 210 -13.04 24.68 1.83
CA ASN A 210 -13.98 23.56 1.83
C ASN A 210 -13.36 22.33 2.52
N PHE A 211 -13.61 22.19 3.83
CA PHE A 211 -13.15 21.05 4.62
C PHE A 211 -13.84 19.71 4.29
N ASN A 212 -14.89 19.73 3.46
CA ASN A 212 -15.58 18.51 3.02
C ASN A 212 -14.98 17.89 1.76
N ALA A 213 -14.02 18.56 1.12
CA ALA A 213 -13.31 18.02 -0.05
C ALA A 213 -12.09 17.21 0.38
N LEU A 214 -11.81 16.13 -0.36
CA LEU A 214 -10.53 15.44 -0.21
C LEU A 214 -9.39 16.36 -0.68
N GLY A 215 -8.35 16.47 0.14
CA GLY A 215 -7.13 17.18 -0.22
C GLY A 215 -6.41 16.51 -1.39
N THR A 216 -5.48 17.24 -2.01
CA THR A 216 -4.63 16.67 -3.05
C THR A 216 -3.63 15.69 -2.42
N PRO A 217 -3.63 14.40 -2.82
CA PRO A 217 -2.65 13.45 -2.31
C PRO A 217 -1.23 13.86 -2.74
N PRO A 218 -0.25 13.82 -1.83
CA PRO A 218 1.13 14.15 -2.19
C PRO A 218 1.70 13.09 -3.15
N PRO A 219 2.61 13.47 -4.05
CA PRO A 219 3.31 12.49 -4.87
C PRO A 219 4.18 11.59 -3.98
N SER A 220 3.99 10.28 -4.06
CA SER A 220 4.73 9.27 -3.29
C SER A 220 5.21 8.11 -4.16
N GLY A 221 6.24 7.40 -3.70
CA GLY A 221 6.59 6.10 -4.29
C GLY A 221 5.61 5.02 -3.84
N HIS A 222 5.32 4.05 -4.72
CA HIS A 222 4.38 2.96 -4.43
C HIS A 222 5.05 1.60 -4.61
N LEU A 223 4.76 0.66 -3.69
CA LEU A 223 5.20 -0.73 -3.79
C LEU A 223 4.09 -1.59 -4.37
N HIS A 224 4.46 -2.52 -5.24
CA HIS A 224 3.51 -3.46 -5.84
C HIS A 224 2.83 -4.33 -4.76
N PRO A 225 1.50 -4.54 -4.78
CA PRO A 225 0.77 -5.31 -3.77
C PRO A 225 1.36 -6.71 -3.49
N LEU A 226 1.69 -7.46 -4.54
CA LEU A 226 2.34 -8.77 -4.43
C LEU A 226 3.69 -8.70 -3.68
N LEU A 227 4.49 -7.65 -3.90
CA LEU A 227 5.78 -7.47 -3.23
C LEU A 227 5.60 -7.06 -1.77
N LYS A 228 4.53 -6.32 -1.44
CA LYS A 228 4.17 -6.05 -0.05
C LYS A 228 3.82 -7.35 0.68
N VAL A 229 3.07 -8.25 0.06
CA VAL A 229 2.75 -9.57 0.64
C VAL A 229 4.00 -10.44 0.74
N ARG A 230 4.86 -10.45 -0.28
CA ARG A 230 6.18 -11.12 -0.24
C ARG A 230 6.97 -10.70 0.99
N ALA A 231 7.05 -9.40 1.27
CA ALA A 231 7.79 -8.87 2.41
C ALA A 231 7.23 -9.37 3.75
N GLU A 232 5.90 -9.41 3.89
CA GLU A 232 5.25 -9.92 5.10
C GLU A 232 5.43 -11.43 5.27
N VAL A 233 5.26 -12.23 4.21
CA VAL A 233 5.51 -13.69 4.26
C VAL A 233 6.97 -13.97 4.61
N ARG A 234 7.92 -13.23 4.00
CA ARG A 234 9.34 -13.31 4.32
C ARG A 234 9.60 -13.00 5.80
N LYS A 235 8.94 -11.98 6.36
CA LYS A 235 9.04 -11.64 7.77
C LYS A 235 8.53 -12.77 8.68
N ILE A 236 7.42 -13.43 8.32
CA ILE A 236 6.88 -14.57 9.08
C ILE A 236 7.90 -15.71 9.17
N PHE A 237 8.54 -16.07 8.06
CA PHE A 237 9.60 -17.08 8.07
C PHE A 237 10.77 -16.70 8.97
N LEU A 238 11.23 -15.45 8.88
CA LEU A 238 12.31 -14.94 9.73
C LEU A 238 11.93 -14.96 11.22
N GLU A 239 10.70 -14.57 11.58
CA GLU A 239 10.17 -14.67 12.94
C GLU A 239 10.11 -16.11 13.44
N MET A 240 9.91 -17.09 12.56
CA MET A 240 9.89 -18.53 12.87
C MET A 240 11.29 -19.18 12.89
N GLY A 241 12.34 -18.38 12.69
CA GLY A 241 13.74 -18.83 12.71
C GLY A 241 14.19 -19.54 11.44
N PHE A 242 13.53 -19.29 10.30
CA PHE A 242 13.95 -19.82 9.00
C PHE A 242 15.01 -18.94 8.35
N GLN A 243 15.93 -19.57 7.63
CA GLN A 243 16.95 -18.94 6.81
C GLN A 243 16.53 -18.91 5.33
N GLU A 244 16.71 -17.76 4.67
CA GLU A 244 16.37 -17.60 3.26
C GLU A 244 17.39 -18.33 2.36
N MET A 245 16.91 -19.18 1.45
CA MET A 245 17.73 -19.90 0.48
C MET A 245 18.06 -19.02 -0.73
N PRO A 246 19.26 -19.17 -1.32
CA PRO A 246 19.58 -18.50 -2.58
C PRO A 246 18.85 -19.17 -3.75
N THR A 247 18.03 -18.40 -4.46
CA THR A 247 17.20 -18.85 -5.59
C THR A 247 17.63 -18.23 -6.93
N ASN A 248 18.90 -17.81 -7.04
CA ASN A 248 19.45 -17.04 -8.15
C ASN A 248 19.68 -17.86 -9.45
N ASN A 249 18.74 -18.74 -9.79
CA ASN A 249 18.74 -19.61 -10.96
C ASN A 249 17.30 -19.89 -11.44
N TYR A 250 16.87 -19.26 -12.54
CA TYR A 250 15.61 -19.61 -13.19
C TYR A 250 15.74 -20.86 -14.05
N VAL A 251 16.88 -21.02 -14.71
CA VAL A 251 17.21 -22.25 -15.43
C VAL A 251 17.75 -23.27 -14.44
N GLU A 252 17.18 -24.47 -14.48
CA GLU A 252 17.59 -25.61 -13.67
C GLU A 252 17.79 -26.83 -14.56
N SER A 253 18.69 -27.74 -14.16
CA SER A 253 18.79 -29.02 -14.85
C SER A 253 17.66 -29.96 -14.41
N SER A 254 17.15 -30.77 -15.33
CA SER A 254 16.17 -31.83 -15.05
C SER A 254 16.61 -32.73 -13.88
N PHE A 255 17.92 -32.95 -13.74
CA PHE A 255 18.49 -33.63 -12.59
C PHE A 255 18.06 -32.99 -11.25
N TRP A 256 18.31 -31.70 -11.04
CA TRP A 256 17.98 -31.04 -9.77
C TRP A 256 16.49 -30.77 -9.62
N ASN A 257 15.80 -30.50 -10.72
CA ASN A 257 14.38 -30.18 -10.70
C ASN A 257 13.49 -31.43 -10.52
N PHE A 258 13.92 -32.62 -10.96
CA PHE A 258 13.11 -33.83 -10.90
C PHE A 258 13.86 -35.02 -10.29
N ASP A 259 14.97 -35.45 -10.89
CA ASP A 259 15.61 -36.72 -10.53
C ASP A 259 16.14 -36.73 -9.07
N ALA A 260 16.73 -35.61 -8.62
CA ALA A 260 17.23 -35.42 -7.26
C ALA A 260 16.12 -35.38 -6.20
N LEU A 261 14.88 -35.16 -6.61
CA LEU A 261 13.69 -35.23 -5.75
C LEU A 261 13.11 -36.66 -5.71
N PHE A 262 13.73 -37.63 -6.38
CA PHE A 262 13.13 -38.96 -6.57
C PHE A 262 11.84 -38.92 -7.41
N GLN A 263 11.68 -37.95 -8.31
CA GLN A 263 10.59 -37.95 -9.29
C GLN A 263 10.98 -38.73 -10.56
N PRO A 264 10.19 -39.73 -11.00
CA PRO A 264 10.59 -40.63 -12.09
C PRO A 264 10.66 -39.91 -13.45
N GLN A 265 11.48 -40.42 -14.38
CA GLN A 265 11.68 -39.81 -15.71
C GLN A 265 10.45 -39.87 -16.62
N GLN A 266 9.58 -40.85 -16.41
CA GLN A 266 8.32 -41.03 -17.11
C GLN A 266 7.15 -40.24 -16.49
N HIS A 267 7.41 -39.36 -15.52
CA HIS A 267 6.36 -38.59 -14.87
C HIS A 267 5.76 -37.53 -15.83
N PRO A 268 4.42 -37.42 -15.95
CA PRO A 268 3.77 -36.48 -16.89
C PRO A 268 4.23 -35.04 -16.76
N ALA A 269 4.47 -34.56 -15.52
CA ALA A 269 5.00 -33.21 -15.30
C ALA A 269 6.35 -32.90 -16.01
N ARG A 270 7.07 -33.92 -16.51
CA ARG A 270 8.30 -33.76 -17.31
C ARG A 270 8.03 -33.62 -18.80
N ASP A 271 6.79 -33.74 -19.24
CA ASP A 271 6.42 -33.58 -20.64
C ASP A 271 6.52 -32.12 -21.06
N ALA A 272 6.81 -31.88 -22.34
CA ALA A 272 6.90 -30.53 -22.91
C ALA A 272 5.57 -29.76 -22.85
N HIS A 273 4.45 -30.47 -22.64
CA HIS A 273 3.14 -29.87 -22.41
C HIS A 273 3.03 -29.21 -21.03
N ASP A 274 3.79 -29.65 -20.03
CA ASP A 274 3.73 -29.12 -18.65
C ASP A 274 4.99 -28.31 -18.27
N THR A 275 6.13 -28.59 -18.90
CA THR A 275 7.44 -27.98 -18.56
C THR A 275 8.04 -27.22 -19.73
N PHE A 276 8.56 -26.03 -19.46
CA PHE A 276 9.36 -25.26 -20.42
C PHE A 276 10.81 -25.75 -20.45
N PHE A 277 11.16 -26.51 -21.50
CA PHE A 277 12.55 -26.88 -21.77
C PHE A 277 13.33 -25.75 -22.45
N ILE A 278 14.61 -25.65 -22.15
CA ILE A 278 15.52 -24.65 -22.73
C ILE A 278 16.04 -25.14 -24.08
N SER A 279 16.05 -24.26 -25.08
CA SER A 279 16.73 -24.51 -26.35
C SER A 279 18.23 -24.18 -26.27
N GLU A 280 18.59 -23.05 -25.65
CA GLU A 280 19.98 -22.60 -25.50
C GLU A 280 20.20 -21.98 -24.10
N PRO A 281 21.05 -22.57 -23.24
CA PRO A 281 21.72 -23.87 -23.38
C PRO A 281 20.78 -25.06 -23.10
N ALA A 282 20.57 -25.96 -24.08
CA ALA A 282 19.66 -27.10 -23.93
C ALA A 282 20.07 -28.14 -22.89
N THR A 283 21.37 -28.29 -22.60
CA THR A 283 21.87 -29.29 -21.66
C THR A 283 22.87 -28.71 -20.67
N SER A 284 22.92 -29.30 -19.48
CA SER A 284 23.93 -29.06 -18.46
C SER A 284 24.44 -30.39 -17.94
N LYS A 285 25.75 -30.48 -17.75
CA LYS A 285 26.41 -31.63 -17.09
C LYS A 285 27.01 -31.23 -15.74
N ASN A 286 26.65 -30.04 -15.25
CA ASN A 286 27.23 -29.48 -14.03
C ASN A 286 26.44 -29.94 -12.79
N PHE A 287 26.55 -31.23 -12.47
CA PHE A 287 26.06 -31.82 -11.23
C PHE A 287 27.03 -32.88 -10.70
N PRO A 288 27.05 -33.16 -9.38
CA PRO A 288 28.03 -34.06 -8.77
C PRO A 288 27.84 -35.49 -9.27
N LYS A 289 28.87 -36.03 -9.96
CA LYS A 289 28.80 -37.35 -10.61
C LYS A 289 28.51 -38.48 -9.62
N ASP A 290 29.14 -38.44 -8.44
CA ASP A 290 28.94 -39.48 -7.42
C ASP A 290 27.52 -39.47 -6.88
N TYR A 291 26.94 -38.28 -6.68
CA TYR A 291 25.55 -38.15 -6.26
C TYR A 291 24.61 -38.66 -7.35
N MET A 292 24.84 -38.25 -8.60
CA MET A 292 24.04 -38.70 -9.74
C MET A 292 24.08 -40.23 -9.92
N GLN A 293 25.22 -40.90 -9.70
CA GLN A 293 25.28 -42.37 -9.75
C GLN A 293 24.44 -43.02 -8.63
N ARG A 294 24.43 -42.45 -7.42
CA ARG A 294 23.55 -42.93 -6.34
C ARG A 294 22.08 -42.71 -6.67
N VAL A 295 21.71 -41.54 -7.22
CA VAL A 295 20.35 -41.26 -7.70
C VAL A 295 19.94 -42.26 -8.78
N LYS A 296 20.79 -42.45 -9.81
CA LYS A 296 20.57 -43.43 -10.87
C LYS A 296 20.25 -44.82 -10.31
N LYS A 297 21.09 -45.31 -9.39
CA LYS A 297 20.91 -46.62 -8.74
C LYS A 297 19.58 -46.71 -7.99
N VAL A 298 19.28 -45.73 -7.13
CA VAL A 298 18.05 -45.73 -6.31
C VAL A 298 16.79 -45.66 -7.19
N HIS A 299 16.82 -44.89 -8.28
CA HIS A 299 15.71 -44.83 -9.24
C HIS A 299 15.50 -46.15 -9.97
N SER A 300 16.57 -46.80 -10.47
CA SER A 300 16.45 -47.97 -11.33
C SER A 300 16.34 -49.29 -10.56
N GLU A 301 17.26 -49.53 -9.62
CA GLU A 301 17.44 -50.80 -8.92
C GLU A 301 16.91 -50.77 -7.49
N GLY A 302 16.59 -49.58 -6.97
CA GLY A 302 16.28 -49.37 -5.56
C GLY A 302 17.51 -49.22 -4.67
N GLY A 303 17.26 -49.05 -3.38
CA GLY A 303 18.28 -48.75 -2.38
C GLY A 303 17.66 -48.17 -1.12
N TYR A 304 18.42 -48.21 -0.02
CA TYR A 304 18.00 -47.63 1.26
C TYR A 304 16.63 -48.12 1.77
N GLY A 305 16.32 -49.41 1.58
CA GLY A 305 15.05 -50.01 1.96
C GLY A 305 13.93 -49.89 0.91
N SER A 306 14.13 -49.12 -0.17
CA SER A 306 13.19 -48.98 -1.28
C SER A 306 13.50 -49.91 -2.45
N GLN A 307 12.47 -50.28 -3.21
CA GLN A 307 12.59 -51.08 -4.44
C GLN A 307 12.91 -50.22 -5.68
N GLY A 308 12.94 -48.90 -5.54
CA GLY A 308 13.07 -47.98 -6.67
C GLY A 308 11.84 -48.02 -7.59
N TYR A 309 11.99 -47.50 -8.80
CA TYR A 309 10.93 -47.45 -9.81
C TYR A 309 11.03 -48.57 -10.86
N GLY A 310 12.11 -49.37 -10.87
CA GLY A 310 12.25 -50.52 -11.76
C GLY A 310 12.36 -50.18 -13.26
N TYR A 311 12.93 -49.03 -13.60
CA TYR A 311 13.12 -48.60 -15.00
C TYR A 311 14.58 -48.23 -15.31
N GLU A 312 14.91 -48.12 -16.60
CA GLU A 312 16.23 -47.67 -17.04
C GLU A 312 16.36 -46.14 -16.93
N TRP A 313 17.12 -45.66 -15.94
CA TRP A 313 17.40 -44.23 -15.76
C TRP A 313 18.41 -43.70 -16.78
N LYS A 314 18.03 -42.67 -17.53
CA LYS A 314 18.81 -42.08 -18.64
C LYS A 314 19.47 -40.77 -18.23
N GLU A 315 20.79 -40.67 -18.39
CA GLU A 315 21.56 -39.45 -18.08
C GLU A 315 21.22 -38.29 -19.02
N GLU A 316 20.86 -38.60 -20.27
CA GLU A 316 20.46 -37.60 -21.27
C GLU A 316 19.22 -36.82 -20.83
N GLU A 317 18.25 -37.48 -20.20
CA GLU A 317 17.02 -36.86 -19.68
C GLU A 317 17.31 -35.95 -18.49
N ALA A 318 18.20 -36.36 -17.59
CA ALA A 318 18.64 -35.58 -16.44
C ALA A 318 19.48 -34.36 -16.83
N SER A 319 20.16 -34.43 -17.98
CA SER A 319 21.02 -33.36 -18.50
C SER A 319 20.25 -32.23 -19.18
N LYS A 320 18.97 -32.42 -19.53
CA LYS A 320 18.15 -31.37 -20.17
C LYS A 320 17.97 -30.18 -19.22
N ASN A 321 18.12 -28.96 -19.72
CA ASN A 321 17.80 -27.75 -18.97
C ASN A 321 16.34 -27.35 -19.18
N LEU A 322 15.75 -26.78 -18.14
CA LEU A 322 14.37 -26.29 -18.10
C LEU A 322 14.29 -25.00 -17.31
N LEU A 323 13.18 -24.28 -17.43
CA LEU A 323 12.80 -23.28 -16.44
C LEU A 323 12.22 -23.99 -15.22
N ARG A 324 12.74 -23.70 -14.03
CA ARG A 324 12.35 -24.40 -12.81
C ARG A 324 10.82 -24.39 -12.60
N THR A 325 10.26 -25.56 -12.31
CA THR A 325 8.80 -25.73 -12.18
C THR A 325 8.28 -25.50 -10.77
N HIS A 326 9.18 -25.56 -9.79
CA HIS A 326 8.93 -25.36 -8.36
C HIS A 326 10.25 -25.04 -7.64
N THR A 327 10.16 -24.36 -6.49
CA THR A 327 11.35 -24.00 -5.69
C THR A 327 11.96 -25.19 -4.94
N THR A 328 11.32 -26.35 -4.94
CA THR A 328 11.81 -27.60 -4.33
C THR A 328 13.16 -28.06 -4.89
N ALA A 329 13.48 -27.68 -6.13
CA ALA A 329 14.81 -27.90 -6.71
C ALA A 329 15.91 -27.17 -5.93
N VAL A 330 15.62 -25.96 -5.43
CA VAL A 330 16.53 -25.17 -4.58
C VAL A 330 16.70 -25.86 -3.23
N SER A 331 15.62 -26.37 -2.66
CA SER A 331 15.65 -27.17 -1.42
C SER A 331 16.52 -28.41 -1.57
N ALA A 332 16.43 -29.14 -2.68
CA ALA A 332 17.30 -30.28 -2.96
C ALA A 332 18.78 -29.89 -3.00
N ARG A 333 19.13 -28.77 -3.63
CA ARG A 333 20.50 -28.25 -3.66
C ARG A 333 21.01 -27.90 -2.26
N MET A 334 20.18 -27.27 -1.45
CA MET A 334 20.53 -26.88 -0.08
C MET A 334 20.69 -28.10 0.82
N LEU A 335 19.78 -29.07 0.75
CA LEU A 335 19.85 -30.33 1.50
C LEU A 335 21.08 -31.16 1.11
N TYR A 336 21.38 -31.24 -0.19
CA TYR A 336 22.60 -31.88 -0.67
C TYR A 336 23.85 -31.19 -0.13
N LYS A 337 23.88 -29.85 -0.14
CA LYS A 337 25.01 -29.06 0.35
C LYS A 337 25.28 -29.32 1.83
N ILE A 338 24.27 -29.23 2.70
CA ILE A 338 24.45 -29.50 4.14
C ILE A 338 24.83 -30.96 4.42
N ALA A 339 24.40 -31.90 3.56
CA ALA A 339 24.84 -33.28 3.66
C ALA A 339 26.36 -33.43 3.41
N GLN A 340 26.94 -32.61 2.53
CA GLN A 340 28.39 -32.64 2.27
C GLN A 340 29.20 -31.89 3.34
N GLU A 341 28.64 -30.82 3.92
CA GLU A 341 29.33 -29.97 4.91
C GLU A 341 29.25 -30.50 6.34
N GLY A 342 28.41 -31.53 6.57
CA GLY A 342 28.08 -32.07 7.88
C GLY A 342 26.72 -31.57 8.34
N PHE A 343 25.80 -32.52 8.59
CA PHE A 343 24.42 -32.18 8.92
C PHE A 343 24.31 -31.42 10.25
N GLN A 344 23.54 -30.34 10.23
CA GLN A 344 23.03 -29.65 11.40
C GLN A 344 21.54 -29.35 11.20
N PRO A 345 20.71 -29.44 12.25
CA PRO A 345 19.30 -29.08 12.17
C PRO A 345 19.12 -27.68 11.60
N THR A 346 18.26 -27.55 10.60
CA THR A 346 18.11 -26.31 9.85
C THR A 346 16.69 -26.08 9.38
N LYS A 347 16.36 -24.80 9.19
CA LYS A 347 15.06 -24.32 8.72
C LYS A 347 15.33 -23.39 7.54
N TYR A 348 14.83 -23.74 6.37
CA TYR A 348 15.05 -23.01 5.13
C TYR A 348 13.74 -22.55 4.51
N PHE A 349 13.74 -21.37 3.92
CA PHE A 349 12.61 -20.90 3.14
C PHE A 349 13.06 -20.23 1.85
N SER A 350 12.18 -20.17 0.87
CA SER A 350 12.36 -19.36 -0.34
C SER A 350 11.05 -18.77 -0.80
N ILE A 351 11.12 -17.61 -1.44
CA ILE A 351 9.99 -16.99 -2.13
C ILE A 351 10.48 -16.48 -3.47
N ASP A 352 10.17 -17.23 -4.54
CA ASP A 352 10.67 -16.89 -5.86
C ASP A 352 9.81 -17.43 -7.01
N LYS A 353 10.05 -16.90 -8.20
CA LYS A 353 9.30 -17.18 -9.41
C LYS A 353 9.58 -18.59 -9.95
N VAL A 354 8.53 -19.30 -10.37
CA VAL A 354 8.57 -20.61 -11.01
C VAL A 354 7.78 -20.56 -12.31
N PHE A 355 8.02 -21.53 -13.19
CA PHE A 355 7.50 -21.53 -14.56
C PHE A 355 6.83 -22.85 -14.88
N ARG A 356 5.60 -22.81 -15.41
CA ARG A 356 4.85 -24.00 -15.81
C ARG A 356 4.16 -23.74 -17.14
N ASN A 357 4.22 -24.70 -18.04
CA ASN A 357 3.60 -24.59 -19.36
C ASN A 357 2.09 -24.88 -19.30
N GLU A 358 1.40 -24.26 -18.35
CA GLU A 358 -0.03 -24.42 -18.16
C GLU A 358 -0.81 -23.44 -19.05
N SER A 359 -2.05 -23.82 -19.39
CA SER A 359 -2.94 -22.92 -20.13
C SER A 359 -3.28 -21.68 -19.30
N LEU A 360 -3.03 -20.49 -19.85
CA LEU A 360 -3.30 -19.23 -19.17
C LEU A 360 -4.81 -19.02 -18.98
N ASP A 361 -5.26 -18.91 -17.74
CA ASP A 361 -6.66 -18.61 -17.39
C ASP A 361 -6.76 -17.45 -16.36
N ALA A 362 -7.89 -17.28 -15.68
CA ALA A 362 -8.10 -16.23 -14.68
C ALA A 362 -7.37 -16.49 -13.34
N THR A 363 -6.93 -17.73 -13.13
CA THR A 363 -6.35 -18.26 -11.88
C THR A 363 -4.94 -18.81 -12.04
N HIS A 364 -4.52 -19.13 -13.27
CA HIS A 364 -3.23 -19.73 -13.61
C HIS A 364 -2.43 -18.84 -14.57
N LEU A 365 -1.15 -18.67 -14.25
CA LEU A 365 -0.16 -17.99 -15.08
C LEU A 365 0.97 -18.95 -15.40
N ALA A 366 1.60 -18.74 -16.56
CA ALA A 366 2.80 -19.49 -16.96
C ALA A 366 4.01 -19.22 -16.05
N GLU A 367 3.99 -18.08 -15.35
CA GLU A 367 4.96 -17.73 -14.31
C GLU A 367 4.24 -17.18 -13.08
N PHE A 368 4.64 -17.63 -11.89
CA PHE A 368 4.09 -17.19 -10.60
C PHE A 368 5.11 -17.41 -9.49
N HIS A 369 4.89 -16.86 -8.30
CA HIS A 369 5.82 -16.99 -7.17
C HIS A 369 5.39 -18.13 -6.26
N GLN A 370 6.32 -19.05 -6.03
CA GLN A 370 6.16 -20.10 -5.04
C GLN A 370 6.88 -19.69 -3.75
N VAL A 371 6.16 -19.84 -2.64
CA VAL A 371 6.68 -19.78 -1.28
C VAL A 371 6.91 -21.22 -0.84
N GLU A 372 8.10 -21.54 -0.34
CA GLU A 372 8.41 -22.86 0.19
C GLU A 372 9.15 -22.77 1.53
N GLY A 373 8.76 -23.61 2.48
CA GLY A 373 9.42 -23.80 3.76
C GLY A 373 9.86 -25.26 3.91
N VAL A 374 11.06 -25.46 4.48
CA VAL A 374 11.70 -26.77 4.70
C VAL A 374 12.33 -26.79 6.08
N ILE A 375 12.08 -27.83 6.87
CA ILE A 375 12.78 -28.10 8.14
C ILE A 375 13.44 -29.46 8.03
N ALA A 376 14.75 -29.50 8.25
CA ALA A 376 15.52 -30.73 8.37
C ALA A 376 16.00 -30.89 9.81
N ASP A 377 15.59 -31.95 10.48
CA ASP A 377 15.95 -32.25 11.87
C ASP A 377 15.82 -33.77 12.12
N TYR A 378 16.28 -34.20 13.28
CA TYR A 378 16.19 -35.59 13.71
C TYR A 378 14.75 -35.95 14.11
N ASN A 379 14.24 -37.07 13.59
CA ASN A 379 12.97 -37.68 14.01
C ASN A 379 11.72 -36.76 13.93
N LEU A 380 11.66 -35.85 12.96
CA LEU A 380 10.45 -35.13 12.60
C LEU A 380 9.37 -36.10 12.10
N ASN A 381 8.13 -35.80 12.46
CA ASN A 381 6.97 -36.60 12.10
C ASN A 381 5.85 -35.70 11.57
N LEU A 382 4.72 -36.32 11.23
CA LEU A 382 3.56 -35.62 10.69
C LEU A 382 2.99 -34.55 11.64
N GLY A 383 3.07 -34.80 12.95
CA GLY A 383 2.67 -33.84 13.97
C GLY A 383 3.57 -32.60 13.99
N SER A 384 4.87 -32.76 13.79
CA SER A 384 5.81 -31.64 13.64
C SER A 384 5.46 -30.76 12.44
N LEU A 385 5.07 -31.38 11.31
CA LEU A 385 4.61 -30.68 10.12
C LEU A 385 3.32 -29.91 10.40
N ILE A 386 2.29 -30.57 10.92
CA ILE A 386 1.00 -29.94 11.24
C ILE A 386 1.18 -28.77 12.22
N GLY A 387 1.94 -28.94 13.30
CA GLY A 387 2.19 -27.87 14.28
C GLY A 387 2.93 -26.67 13.68
N THR A 388 3.89 -26.92 12.78
CA THR A 388 4.59 -25.87 12.04
C THR A 388 3.63 -25.12 11.11
N LEU A 389 2.79 -25.85 10.36
CA LEU A 389 1.79 -25.28 9.46
C LEU A 389 0.76 -24.45 10.21
N SER A 390 0.22 -24.94 11.32
CA SER A 390 -0.71 -24.20 12.19
C SER A 390 -0.09 -22.89 12.67
N THR A 391 1.18 -22.91 13.08
CA THR A 391 1.90 -21.69 13.51
C THR A 391 2.10 -20.72 12.35
N PHE A 392 2.51 -21.22 11.18
CA PHE A 392 2.75 -20.42 9.98
C PHE A 392 1.47 -19.74 9.48
N PHE A 393 0.38 -20.50 9.32
CA PHE A 393 -0.89 -19.98 8.83
C PHE A 393 -1.61 -19.10 9.85
N SER A 394 -1.48 -19.37 11.16
CA SER A 394 -1.97 -18.45 12.20
C SER A 394 -1.31 -17.07 12.06
N LYS A 395 0.01 -17.00 11.81
CA LYS A 395 0.71 -15.74 11.52
C LYS A 395 0.28 -15.09 10.19
N LEU A 396 -0.28 -15.84 9.25
CA LEU A 396 -0.89 -15.34 8.02
C LEU A 396 -2.33 -14.85 8.21
N GLY A 397 -2.94 -15.08 9.39
CA GLY A 397 -4.34 -14.75 9.67
C GLY A 397 -5.34 -15.87 9.33
N ILE A 398 -4.88 -17.11 9.14
CA ILE A 398 -5.73 -18.27 8.85
C ILE A 398 -5.67 -19.24 10.04
N GLU A 399 -6.70 -19.22 10.87
CA GLU A 399 -6.75 -20.01 12.10
C GLU A 399 -7.37 -21.40 11.91
N LYS A 400 -8.38 -21.50 11.04
CA LYS A 400 -9.11 -22.74 10.77
C LYS A 400 -8.44 -23.48 9.61
N LEU A 401 -7.72 -24.56 9.95
CA LEU A 401 -7.04 -25.42 8.98
C LEU A 401 -7.62 -26.83 8.98
N GLU A 402 -7.71 -27.42 7.80
CA GLU A 402 -7.95 -28.85 7.60
C GLU A 402 -6.87 -29.43 6.69
N PHE A 403 -6.54 -30.70 6.90
CA PHE A 403 -5.49 -31.40 6.16
C PHE A 403 -6.08 -32.62 5.46
N LYS A 404 -5.82 -32.73 4.15
CA LYS A 404 -6.30 -33.83 3.33
C LYS A 404 -5.12 -34.64 2.80
N PRO A 405 -5.09 -35.98 2.96
CA PRO A 405 -4.05 -36.81 2.37
C PRO A 405 -3.92 -36.57 0.87
N ALA A 406 -2.68 -36.44 0.40
CA ALA A 406 -2.35 -36.16 -0.98
C ALA A 406 -1.22 -37.07 -1.46
N TYR A 407 -0.82 -36.89 -2.73
CA TYR A 407 0.33 -37.58 -3.30
C TYR A 407 1.26 -36.54 -3.93
N ASN A 408 2.52 -36.52 -3.48
CA ASN A 408 3.61 -35.95 -4.25
C ASN A 408 4.70 -37.02 -4.42
N PRO A 409 5.36 -37.10 -5.58
CA PRO A 409 6.39 -38.13 -5.83
C PRO A 409 7.53 -38.13 -4.80
N TYR A 410 7.85 -36.96 -4.26
CA TYR A 410 8.99 -36.73 -3.39
C TYR A 410 8.65 -36.67 -1.90
N THR A 411 7.38 -36.87 -1.50
CA THR A 411 6.98 -36.89 -0.08
C THR A 411 6.14 -38.11 0.31
N GLU A 412 6.44 -38.69 1.46
CA GLU A 412 5.63 -39.73 2.11
C GLU A 412 5.76 -39.61 3.63
N PRO A 413 4.68 -39.30 4.37
CA PRO A 413 3.33 -38.92 3.92
C PRO A 413 3.24 -37.51 3.29
N SER A 414 2.17 -37.25 2.54
CA SER A 414 1.84 -35.94 1.93
C SER A 414 0.43 -35.47 2.32
N MET A 415 0.24 -34.15 2.42
CA MET A 415 -1.07 -33.54 2.68
C MET A 415 -1.27 -32.20 1.94
N GLU A 416 -2.47 -32.03 1.38
CA GLU A 416 -3.03 -30.73 0.99
C GLU A 416 -3.51 -29.98 2.23
N ILE A 417 -3.39 -28.66 2.21
CA ILE A 417 -3.72 -27.76 3.31
C ILE A 417 -4.92 -26.91 2.87
N PHE A 418 -5.99 -26.98 3.63
CA PHE A 418 -7.20 -26.20 3.42
C PHE A 418 -7.34 -25.16 4.55
N GLY A 419 -7.60 -23.91 4.18
CA GLY A 419 -7.88 -22.82 5.12
C GLY A 419 -9.30 -22.29 4.94
N TYR A 420 -9.98 -21.98 6.03
CA TYR A 420 -11.31 -21.36 5.95
C TYR A 420 -11.20 -19.89 5.53
N HIS A 421 -11.94 -19.51 4.50
CA HIS A 421 -12.01 -18.13 4.03
C HIS A 421 -13.31 -17.46 4.49
N GLU A 422 -13.24 -16.57 5.49
CA GLU A 422 -14.39 -15.91 6.10
C GLU A 422 -15.26 -15.17 5.07
N GLY A 423 -14.67 -14.43 4.12
CA GLY A 423 -15.43 -13.68 3.11
C GLY A 423 -16.15 -14.53 2.05
N LEU A 424 -15.83 -15.82 1.92
CA LEU A 424 -16.44 -16.75 0.96
C LEU A 424 -17.23 -17.87 1.66
N GLY A 425 -17.13 -17.96 2.99
CA GLY A 425 -17.80 -18.96 3.81
C GLY A 425 -17.41 -20.42 3.50
N LYS A 426 -16.22 -20.67 2.93
CA LYS A 426 -15.82 -22.02 2.48
C LYS A 426 -14.34 -22.34 2.75
N MET A 427 -14.03 -23.63 2.85
CA MET A 427 -12.67 -24.14 2.87
C MET A 427 -12.04 -24.00 1.47
N MET A 428 -10.82 -23.47 1.43
CA MET A 428 -10.06 -23.21 0.22
C MET A 428 -8.68 -23.85 0.35
N GLU A 429 -8.18 -24.45 -0.74
CA GLU A 429 -6.82 -24.96 -0.77
C GLU A 429 -5.81 -23.80 -0.71
N VAL A 430 -5.00 -23.79 0.35
CA VAL A 430 -4.01 -22.73 0.63
C VAL A 430 -2.58 -23.19 0.43
N GLY A 431 -2.32 -24.50 0.30
CA GLY A 431 -0.99 -25.03 0.04
C GLY A 431 -0.93 -26.56 0.03
N ASN A 432 0.27 -27.08 -0.19
CA ASN A 432 0.58 -28.51 -0.19
C ASN A 432 1.83 -28.75 0.65
N SER A 433 1.97 -29.94 1.24
CA SER A 433 3.07 -30.29 2.13
C SER A 433 3.32 -31.78 2.22
N GLY A 434 4.44 -32.15 2.84
CA GLY A 434 4.76 -33.55 3.14
C GLY A 434 6.11 -33.73 3.80
N ILE A 435 6.47 -34.99 4.04
CA ILE A 435 7.76 -35.40 4.58
C ILE A 435 8.60 -35.97 3.43
N PHE A 436 9.77 -35.43 3.15
CA PHE A 436 10.59 -35.90 2.04
C PHE A 436 10.98 -37.36 2.20
N ARG A 437 10.92 -38.07 1.08
CA ARG A 437 11.17 -39.50 0.99
C ARG A 437 12.63 -39.86 1.34
N PRO A 438 12.89 -41.00 2.00
CA PRO A 438 14.25 -41.49 2.22
C PRO A 438 15.04 -41.67 0.93
N GLU A 439 14.37 -42.06 -0.17
CA GLU A 439 15.00 -42.24 -1.48
C GLU A 439 15.47 -40.93 -2.12
N MET A 440 14.96 -39.79 -1.65
CA MET A 440 15.48 -38.47 -1.98
C MET A 440 16.66 -38.11 -1.07
N LEU A 441 16.52 -38.29 0.24
CA LEU A 441 17.46 -37.76 1.24
C LEU A 441 18.74 -38.59 1.40
N LEU A 442 18.62 -39.91 1.49
CA LEU A 442 19.74 -40.82 1.77
C LEU A 442 20.80 -40.85 0.67
N PRO A 443 20.48 -40.83 -0.65
CA PRO A 443 21.51 -40.70 -1.67
C PRO A 443 22.23 -39.34 -1.63
N MET A 444 21.67 -38.28 -1.01
CA MET A 444 22.41 -37.04 -0.79
C MET A 444 23.55 -37.23 0.21
N GLY A 445 23.43 -38.21 1.12
CA GLY A 445 24.38 -38.47 2.21
C GLY A 445 23.90 -37.96 3.57
N LEU A 446 22.61 -37.63 3.72
CA LEU A 446 22.04 -37.30 5.02
C LEU A 446 21.99 -38.54 5.93
N PRO A 447 22.19 -38.39 7.25
CA PRO A 447 22.04 -39.51 8.20
C PRO A 447 20.62 -40.10 8.18
N GLU A 448 20.48 -41.40 8.47
CA GLU A 448 19.18 -42.10 8.45
C GLU A 448 18.17 -41.57 9.48
N GLU A 449 18.65 -41.01 10.58
CA GLU A 449 17.80 -40.40 11.62
C GLU A 449 17.25 -39.03 11.22
N VAL A 450 17.79 -38.43 10.15
CA VAL A 450 17.39 -37.12 9.67
C VAL A 450 16.17 -37.25 8.78
N THR A 451 15.16 -36.48 9.13
CA THR A 451 13.89 -36.38 8.42
C THR A 451 13.67 -34.93 8.02
N VAL A 452 13.03 -34.73 6.87
CA VAL A 452 12.81 -33.38 6.35
C VAL A 452 11.34 -33.19 6.05
N ILE A 453 10.74 -32.17 6.66
CA ILE A 453 9.35 -31.77 6.41
C ILE A 453 9.36 -30.50 5.56
N ALA A 454 8.45 -30.41 4.60
CA ALA A 454 8.37 -29.29 3.68
C ALA A 454 6.93 -28.93 3.33
N TRP A 455 6.72 -27.67 2.97
CA TRP A 455 5.44 -27.19 2.45
C TRP A 455 5.63 -26.05 1.47
N GLY A 456 4.65 -25.87 0.60
CA GLY A 456 4.65 -24.79 -0.37
C GLY A 456 3.25 -24.25 -0.66
N LEU A 457 3.21 -22.98 -1.06
CA LEU A 457 2.00 -22.29 -1.53
C LEU A 457 2.35 -21.23 -2.59
N SER A 458 1.36 -20.82 -3.37
CA SER A 458 1.49 -19.65 -4.26
C SER A 458 1.41 -18.36 -3.45
N LEU A 459 2.20 -17.35 -3.82
CA LEU A 459 2.11 -16.01 -3.23
C LEU A 459 0.91 -15.21 -3.78
N GLU A 460 0.54 -15.46 -5.02
CA GLU A 460 -0.52 -14.75 -5.73
C GLU A 460 -1.89 -15.02 -5.09
N ARG A 461 -2.20 -16.27 -4.73
CA ARG A 461 -3.53 -16.62 -4.18
C ARG A 461 -3.84 -15.90 -2.85
N PRO A 462 -2.96 -15.89 -1.83
CA PRO A 462 -3.16 -15.07 -0.63
C PRO A 462 -3.24 -13.57 -0.93
N THR A 463 -2.48 -13.09 -1.90
CA THR A 463 -2.50 -11.67 -2.30
C THR A 463 -3.85 -11.29 -2.93
N MET A 464 -4.36 -12.13 -3.83
CA MET A 464 -5.65 -11.93 -4.48
C MET A 464 -6.79 -11.90 -3.47
N ILE A 465 -6.79 -12.86 -2.54
CA ILE A 465 -7.75 -12.91 -1.43
C ILE A 465 -7.70 -11.62 -0.61
N LYS A 466 -6.50 -11.22 -0.19
CA LYS A 466 -6.30 -10.07 0.69
C LYS A 466 -6.76 -8.74 0.08
N TYR A 467 -6.48 -8.52 -1.19
CA TYR A 467 -6.82 -7.27 -1.88
C TYR A 467 -8.13 -7.36 -2.68
N GLY A 468 -8.89 -8.46 -2.55
CA GLY A 468 -10.16 -8.65 -3.26
C GLY A 468 -10.03 -8.69 -4.79
N ILE A 469 -8.92 -9.24 -5.30
CA ILE A 469 -8.63 -9.32 -6.73
C ILE A 469 -9.12 -10.66 -7.29
N ASN A 470 -10.00 -10.60 -8.28
CA ASN A 470 -10.63 -11.80 -8.86
C ASN A 470 -9.82 -12.44 -9.99
N ASN A 471 -8.95 -11.69 -10.67
CA ASN A 471 -8.17 -12.15 -11.81
C ASN A 471 -6.68 -11.91 -11.57
N ILE A 472 -5.89 -12.98 -11.65
CA ILE A 472 -4.45 -12.94 -11.40
C ILE A 472 -3.70 -12.00 -12.36
N ARG A 473 -4.23 -11.77 -13.57
CA ARG A 473 -3.63 -10.89 -14.59
C ARG A 473 -3.75 -9.41 -14.25
N ASP A 474 -4.71 -9.05 -13.41
CA ASP A 474 -4.87 -7.69 -12.90
C ASP A 474 -3.85 -7.42 -11.77
N LEU A 475 -3.35 -8.49 -11.13
CA LEU A 475 -2.32 -8.44 -10.12
C LEU A 475 -0.91 -8.52 -10.71
N VAL A 476 -0.64 -9.36 -11.71
CA VAL A 476 0.71 -9.62 -12.22
C VAL A 476 0.77 -9.48 -13.75
N GLY A 477 1.76 -8.72 -14.22
CA GLY A 477 2.11 -8.62 -15.63
C GLY A 477 2.11 -7.17 -16.17
N PRO A 478 2.37 -7.00 -17.47
CA PRO A 478 2.47 -5.67 -18.09
C PRO A 478 1.13 -4.93 -18.18
N LYS A 479 0.01 -5.61 -17.92
CA LYS A 479 -1.35 -5.05 -17.95
C LYS A 479 -1.88 -4.64 -16.57
N VAL A 480 -1.02 -4.65 -15.54
CA VAL A 480 -1.38 -4.24 -14.19
C VAL A 480 -1.94 -2.81 -14.20
N ASP A 481 -3.06 -2.60 -13.51
CA ASP A 481 -3.58 -1.25 -13.32
C ASP A 481 -2.70 -0.50 -12.30
N LEU A 482 -2.00 0.54 -12.75
CA LEU A 482 -1.16 1.34 -11.86
C LEU A 482 -1.98 2.08 -10.80
N LYS A 483 -3.25 2.42 -11.09
CA LYS A 483 -4.13 3.01 -10.09
C LYS A 483 -4.36 2.06 -8.92
N MET A 484 -4.56 0.78 -9.21
CA MET A 484 -4.63 -0.27 -8.18
C MET A 484 -3.33 -0.31 -7.34
N VAL A 485 -2.15 -0.11 -7.93
CA VAL A 485 -0.88 -0.06 -7.18
C VAL A 485 -0.81 1.18 -6.28
N TYR A 486 -1.32 2.32 -6.74
CA TYR A 486 -1.31 3.58 -5.99
C TYR A 486 -2.28 3.58 -4.82
N ASP A 487 -3.50 3.10 -5.05
CA ASP A 487 -4.61 3.17 -4.10
C ASP A 487 -4.51 2.05 -3.05
N ASN A 488 -3.79 0.96 -3.33
CA ASN A 488 -3.74 -0.18 -2.41
C ASN A 488 -3.00 0.15 -1.11
N PRO A 489 -3.59 -0.21 0.05
CA PRO A 489 -3.01 0.09 1.35
C PRO A 489 -1.72 -0.69 1.61
N ILE A 490 -1.09 -0.40 2.75
CA ILE A 490 0.04 -1.19 3.24
C ILE A 490 -0.45 -2.61 3.52
N CYS A 491 0.34 -3.61 3.12
CA CYS A 491 0.05 -4.99 3.48
C CYS A 491 0.28 -5.18 4.98
N ARG A 492 -0.79 -5.43 5.76
CA ARG A 492 -0.71 -5.95 7.13
C ARG A 492 -1.47 -7.25 7.18
N LEU A 493 -0.77 -8.39 7.23
CA LEU A 493 -1.48 -9.67 7.36
C LEU A 493 -2.02 -9.68 8.78
N ASP A 494 -3.34 -9.61 8.91
CA ASP A 494 -4.00 -9.46 10.19
C ASP A 494 -3.59 -10.63 11.07
N LYS A 495 -2.87 -10.32 12.16
CA LYS A 495 -2.46 -11.32 13.16
C LYS A 495 -3.69 -11.68 13.98
N GLY A 496 -4.61 -12.45 13.39
CA GLY A 496 -5.91 -12.77 13.98
C GLY A 496 -6.83 -11.55 14.06
N GLY A 497 -8.09 -11.73 13.68
CA GLY A 497 -9.13 -10.69 13.69
C GLY A 497 -9.52 -10.16 15.07
N SER A 498 -8.74 -10.41 16.13
CA SER A 498 -9.01 -9.84 17.44
C SER A 498 -8.56 -8.40 17.54
N ALA A 499 -7.41 -8.02 16.98
CA ALA A 499 -6.86 -6.69 17.26
C ALA A 499 -7.68 -5.54 16.66
N GLU A 500 -8.29 -5.68 15.48
CA GLU A 500 -9.12 -4.61 14.91
C GLU A 500 -10.51 -4.53 15.55
N GLU A 501 -11.17 -5.66 15.83
CA GLU A 501 -12.44 -5.65 16.58
C GLU A 501 -12.25 -5.22 18.02
N GLU A 502 -11.13 -5.57 18.65
CA GLU A 502 -10.77 -5.16 20.00
C GLU A 502 -10.33 -3.69 20.02
N VAL A 503 -9.62 -3.20 19.00
CA VAL A 503 -9.33 -1.76 18.84
C VAL A 503 -10.61 -0.98 18.56
N ILE A 504 -11.51 -1.46 17.70
CA ILE A 504 -12.80 -0.81 17.43
C ILE A 504 -13.67 -0.82 18.69
N LYS A 505 -13.78 -1.94 19.41
CA LYS A 505 -14.44 -1.98 20.73
C LYS A 505 -13.78 -1.04 21.73
N THR A 506 -12.45 -0.99 21.77
CA THR A 506 -11.71 -0.10 22.66
C THR A 506 -11.95 1.37 22.29
N LEU A 507 -12.08 1.68 21.00
CA LEU A 507 -12.40 3.01 20.48
C LEU A 507 -13.86 3.38 20.77
N GLU A 508 -14.80 2.46 20.64
CA GLU A 508 -16.22 2.63 21.01
C GLU A 508 -16.38 2.82 22.52
N GLN A 509 -15.71 1.99 23.33
CA GLN A 509 -15.68 2.15 24.79
C GLN A 509 -15.00 3.46 25.20
N ARG A 510 -13.93 3.88 24.51
CA ARG A 510 -13.31 5.20 24.71
C ARG A 510 -14.26 6.33 24.30
N TRP A 511 -15.01 6.18 23.22
CA TRP A 511 -15.99 7.16 22.77
C TRP A 511 -17.10 7.32 23.81
N GLU A 512 -17.66 6.23 24.32
CA GLU A 512 -18.65 6.23 25.40
C GLU A 512 -18.09 6.83 26.69
N LEU A 513 -16.84 6.53 27.04
CA LEU A 513 -16.16 7.12 28.19
C LEU A 513 -15.98 8.63 28.02
N ILE A 514 -15.59 9.10 26.83
CA ILE A 514 -15.43 10.52 26.51
C ILE A 514 -16.80 11.22 26.53
N GLU A 515 -17.86 10.62 26.00
CA GLU A 515 -19.22 11.17 26.08
C GLU A 515 -19.72 11.25 27.53
N SER A 516 -19.43 10.24 28.34
CA SER A 516 -19.75 10.22 29.77
C SER A 516 -18.97 11.31 30.53
N GLN A 517 -17.67 11.45 30.26
CA GLN A 517 -16.83 12.50 30.83
C GLN A 517 -17.27 13.90 30.37
N LEU A 518 -17.66 14.09 29.11
CA LEU A 518 -18.21 15.36 28.62
C LEU A 518 -19.55 15.68 29.27
N LYS A 519 -20.41 14.69 29.53
CA LYS A 519 -21.64 14.87 30.31
C LYS A 519 -21.35 15.23 31.76
N MET A 520 -20.39 14.56 32.40
CA MET A 520 -19.94 14.85 33.76
C MET A 520 -19.35 16.25 33.85
N LEU A 521 -18.44 16.64 32.95
CA LEU A 521 -17.87 17.99 32.87
C LEU A 521 -18.93 19.04 32.57
N SER A 522 -19.93 18.74 31.73
CA SER A 522 -21.08 19.63 31.51
C SER A 522 -21.92 19.82 32.78
N LEU A 523 -22.12 18.73 33.55
CA LEU A 523 -22.78 18.77 34.85
C LEU A 523 -21.95 19.55 35.85
N GLU A 524 -20.64 19.32 35.90
CA GLU A 524 -19.67 19.94 36.81
C GLU A 524 -19.49 21.42 36.48
N VAL A 525 -19.50 21.82 35.21
CA VAL A 525 -19.56 23.24 34.80
C VAL A 525 -20.90 23.87 35.21
N LYS A 526 -22.01 23.14 35.17
CA LYS A 526 -23.30 23.63 35.72
C LYS A 526 -23.22 23.74 37.24
N THR A 527 -22.59 22.79 37.91
CA THR A 527 -22.42 22.75 39.37
C THR A 527 -21.44 23.82 39.85
N LEU A 528 -20.36 24.09 39.12
CA LEU A 528 -19.40 25.17 39.40
C LEU A 528 -20.01 26.55 39.10
N LYS A 529 -20.90 26.65 38.10
CA LYS A 529 -21.73 27.84 37.91
C LYS A 529 -22.72 28.06 39.06
N SER A 530 -23.17 27.00 39.73
CA SER A 530 -24.01 27.12 40.93
C SER A 530 -23.22 27.22 42.24
N GLN A 531 -21.96 26.75 42.28
CA GLN A 531 -21.03 26.75 43.42
C GLN A 531 -19.96 27.84 43.37
N GLY A 532 -20.07 28.80 42.44
CA GLY A 532 -19.49 30.15 42.61
C GLY A 532 -19.96 30.86 43.89
N ASN A 533 -20.85 30.25 44.67
CA ASN A 533 -21.09 30.52 46.08
C ASN A 533 -20.70 29.29 46.92
N SER A 534 -19.75 29.49 47.83
CA SER A 534 -19.33 28.64 48.96
C SER A 534 -18.24 27.57 48.74
N SER A 535 -17.35 27.57 49.73
CA SER A 535 -16.02 26.99 49.89
C SER A 535 -15.95 25.47 50.10
N GLY A 536 -14.87 24.87 49.59
CA GLY A 536 -13.92 24.00 50.30
C GLY A 536 -14.41 22.67 50.90
N ASP A 537 -13.99 21.55 50.31
CA ASP A 537 -13.19 20.49 50.97
C ASP A 537 -12.89 19.31 50.03
N SER A 538 -11.75 18.66 50.28
CA SER A 538 -11.11 17.57 49.50
C SER A 538 -11.72 16.18 49.76
N CYS A 539 -11.75 15.32 48.74
CA CYS A 539 -12.13 13.91 48.86
C CYS A 539 -11.04 12.99 48.26
N GLU A 540 -10.54 12.03 49.05
CA GLU A 540 -9.61 10.95 48.67
C GLU A 540 -10.38 9.77 48.03
N ILE A 541 -9.76 9.08 47.07
CA ILE A 541 -10.28 7.85 46.43
C ILE A 541 -9.36 6.68 46.79
N GLN A 542 -9.94 5.56 47.20
CA GLN A 542 -9.29 4.29 47.54
C GLN A 542 -8.95 3.47 46.28
N ASP A 543 -7.75 2.88 46.25
CA ASP A 543 -7.27 1.98 45.19
C ASP A 543 -7.80 0.54 45.35
N GLU A 544 -8.27 -0.05 44.25
CA GLU A 544 -8.60 -1.48 44.14
C GLU A 544 -7.34 -2.34 43.82
N VAL A 545 -7.30 -3.52 44.43
CA VAL A 545 -6.17 -4.47 44.51
C VAL A 545 -5.96 -5.23 43.20
N ALA A 546 -4.73 -5.21 42.67
CA ALA A 546 -4.31 -6.01 41.50
C ALA A 546 -4.06 -7.51 41.85
N PRO A 547 -4.30 -8.46 40.93
CA PRO A 547 -4.14 -9.89 41.19
C PRO A 547 -2.68 -10.35 41.24
N ASN A 548 -2.46 -11.43 41.99
CA ASN A 548 -1.19 -11.97 42.47
C ASN A 548 -0.29 -12.55 41.33
N PRO A 549 1.02 -12.23 41.24
CA PRO A 549 1.87 -12.50 40.07
C PRO A 549 2.54 -13.88 40.06
N LYS A 550 1.90 -14.94 40.57
CA LYS A 550 2.57 -16.25 40.77
C LYS A 550 2.32 -17.34 39.71
N ASP A 551 1.59 -17.06 38.63
CA ASP A 551 1.23 -18.08 37.63
C ASP A 551 1.83 -17.92 36.22
N PHE A 552 2.98 -17.25 36.07
CA PHE A 552 3.69 -17.19 34.78
C PHE A 552 5.13 -17.72 34.87
N GLN A 553 5.34 -18.99 34.54
CA GLN A 553 6.66 -19.51 34.18
C GLN A 553 6.89 -19.30 32.67
N MET A 554 7.59 -18.22 32.30
CA MET A 554 8.09 -18.03 30.93
C MET A 554 9.36 -18.86 30.69
N GLN A 555 9.34 -19.74 29.69
CA GLN A 555 10.54 -20.35 29.13
C GLN A 555 11.34 -19.29 28.36
N HIS A 556 12.46 -18.81 28.90
CA HIS A 556 13.31 -17.83 28.21
C HIS A 556 14.40 -18.51 27.36
N THR A 557 14.44 -18.19 26.07
CA THR A 557 15.57 -18.50 25.18
C THR A 557 16.74 -17.57 25.49
N ARG A 558 17.96 -18.12 25.59
CA ARG A 558 19.19 -17.36 25.84
C ARG A 558 19.41 -16.30 24.75
N THR A 559 19.45 -15.03 25.13
CA THR A 559 19.65 -13.91 24.19
C THR A 559 21.11 -13.46 24.19
N LYS A 560 21.73 -13.30 23.02
CA LYS A 560 23.10 -12.78 22.87
C LYS A 560 23.09 -11.44 22.15
N ALA A 561 23.48 -10.39 22.85
CA ALA A 561 23.57 -9.00 22.41
C ALA A 561 25.06 -8.60 22.28
N VAL A 562 25.51 -8.30 21.07
CA VAL A 562 26.87 -7.82 20.78
C VAL A 562 26.81 -6.32 20.49
N VAL A 563 27.40 -5.51 21.36
CA VAL A 563 27.51 -4.06 21.23
C VAL A 563 28.90 -3.69 20.75
N ILE A 564 29.03 -3.09 19.58
CA ILE A 564 30.26 -2.39 19.19
C ILE A 564 30.18 -1.00 19.81
N ALA A 565 31.12 -0.65 20.69
CA ALA A 565 31.12 0.57 21.49
C ALA A 565 32.34 1.43 21.20
N LYS A 566 32.13 2.74 21.09
CA LYS A 566 33.21 3.71 20.86
C LYS A 566 33.98 4.00 22.16
N HIS A 567 35.27 3.73 22.17
CA HIS A 567 36.12 3.94 23.35
C HIS A 567 36.33 5.42 23.70
N LEU A 568 36.45 6.31 22.70
CA LEU A 568 36.66 7.74 22.93
C LEU A 568 35.40 8.49 23.41
N CYS A 569 34.23 7.87 23.25
CA CYS A 569 32.95 8.42 23.65
C CYS A 569 32.09 7.27 24.22
N PRO A 570 32.41 6.78 25.43
CA PRO A 570 31.81 5.55 25.94
C PRO A 570 30.30 5.69 26.14
N PRO A 571 29.49 4.70 25.70
CA PRO A 571 28.04 4.76 25.87
C PRO A 571 27.65 4.32 27.29
N PHE A 572 27.82 5.20 28.27
CA PHE A 572 27.61 4.92 29.69
C PHE A 572 26.18 4.47 30.01
N SER A 573 25.17 4.97 29.29
CA SER A 573 23.78 4.53 29.46
C SER A 573 23.60 3.03 29.18
N LEU A 574 24.32 2.49 28.18
CA LEU A 574 24.23 1.08 27.81
C LEU A 574 24.94 0.20 28.83
N LEU A 575 26.11 0.64 29.32
CA LEU A 575 26.82 -0.04 30.40
C LEU A 575 25.96 -0.10 31.67
N PHE A 576 25.29 1.00 32.00
CA PHE A 576 24.40 1.08 33.15
C PHE A 576 23.21 0.12 33.00
N MET A 577 22.51 0.14 31.86
CA MET A 577 21.37 -0.75 31.63
C MET A 577 21.78 -2.23 31.58
N ALA A 578 22.95 -2.55 31.02
CA ALA A 578 23.47 -3.91 31.06
C ALA A 578 23.71 -4.39 32.49
N LYS A 579 24.19 -3.52 33.40
CA LYS A 579 24.30 -3.83 34.83
C LYS A 579 22.92 -4.01 35.47
N GLN A 580 21.92 -3.20 35.13
CA GLN A 580 20.56 -3.37 35.66
C GLN A 580 19.91 -4.68 35.22
N LEU A 581 20.22 -5.21 34.02
CA LEU A 581 19.77 -6.55 33.61
C LEU A 581 20.25 -7.64 34.58
N LYS A 582 21.46 -7.54 35.15
CA LYS A 582 21.94 -8.49 36.17
C LYS A 582 21.09 -8.52 37.45
N THR A 583 20.33 -7.46 37.73
CA THR A 583 19.49 -7.36 38.93
C THR A 583 18.16 -8.08 38.77
N VAL A 584 17.64 -8.18 37.54
CA VAL A 584 16.32 -8.76 37.24
C VAL A 584 16.41 -10.13 36.55
N CYS A 585 17.56 -10.47 35.97
CA CYS A 585 17.79 -11.77 35.33
C CYS A 585 19.24 -12.25 35.41
N ARG A 586 19.49 -13.53 35.10
CA ARG A 586 20.84 -14.08 35.00
C ARG A 586 21.51 -13.60 33.72
N ALA A 587 22.14 -12.43 33.79
CA ALA A 587 22.86 -11.81 32.69
C ALA A 587 24.40 -11.87 32.88
N VAL A 588 25.14 -12.13 31.81
CA VAL A 588 26.61 -12.05 31.76
C VAL A 588 27.01 -10.86 30.88
N ILE A 589 27.95 -10.05 31.36
CA ILE A 589 28.51 -8.92 30.62
C ILE A 589 29.97 -9.22 30.33
N ILE A 590 30.38 -9.16 29.07
CA ILE A 590 31.72 -9.49 28.59
C ILE A 590 32.28 -8.28 27.86
N HIS A 591 33.55 -7.94 28.10
CA HIS A 591 34.23 -6.86 27.40
C HIS A 591 35.42 -7.37 26.59
N HIS A 592 35.50 -6.96 25.33
CA HIS A 592 36.60 -7.26 24.41
C HIS A 592 37.17 -5.97 23.82
N ALA A 593 38.50 -5.86 23.79
CA ALA A 593 39.20 -4.80 23.06
C ALA A 593 39.37 -5.23 21.59
N HIS A 594 38.96 -4.39 20.64
CA HIS A 594 39.34 -4.58 19.24
C HIS A 594 40.81 -4.19 19.04
N SER A 595 41.45 -4.72 18.00
CA SER A 595 42.86 -4.44 17.65
C SER A 595 43.19 -2.96 17.38
N SER A 596 42.17 -2.10 17.30
CA SER A 596 42.29 -0.65 17.13
C SER A 596 42.55 0.10 18.45
N ILE A 597 42.54 -0.60 19.59
CA ILE A 597 42.81 -0.03 20.92
C ILE A 597 44.14 -0.59 21.44
N ASN A 598 45.08 0.29 21.76
CA ASN A 598 46.46 -0.08 22.13
C ASN A 598 46.64 -0.41 23.64
N SER A 599 45.58 -0.35 24.46
CA SER A 599 45.67 -0.59 25.90
C SER A 599 44.35 -1.10 26.49
N GLU A 600 44.35 -2.33 27.02
CA GLU A 600 43.20 -2.90 27.76
C GLU A 600 42.92 -2.15 29.07
N ALA A 601 43.94 -1.54 29.69
CA ALA A 601 43.81 -0.74 30.90
C ALA A 601 42.85 0.47 30.73
N ALA A 602 42.72 1.00 29.51
CA ALA A 602 41.78 2.08 29.22
C ALA A 602 40.31 1.60 29.24
N ILE A 603 40.06 0.33 28.88
CA ILE A 603 38.73 -0.28 28.97
C ILE A 603 38.38 -0.59 30.43
N GLU A 604 39.33 -1.08 31.22
CA GLU A 604 39.14 -1.35 32.66
C GLU A 604 38.77 -0.08 33.44
N GLN A 605 39.36 1.07 33.07
CA GLN A 605 38.99 2.38 33.64
C GLN A 605 37.55 2.79 33.31
N ILE A 606 37.02 2.39 32.16
CA ILE A 606 35.66 2.72 31.71
C ILE A 606 34.63 1.77 32.34
N THR A 607 34.93 0.48 32.42
CA THR A 607 33.97 -0.56 32.82
C THR A 607 33.94 -0.81 34.33
N GLY A 608 35.07 -0.59 35.02
CA GLY A 608 35.23 -0.81 36.46
C GLY A 608 35.19 -2.28 36.89
N GLN A 609 35.36 -3.24 35.97
CA GLN A 609 35.33 -4.69 36.27
C GLN A 609 36.40 -5.46 35.50
N ASN A 610 36.99 -6.47 36.17
CA ASN A 610 37.73 -7.56 35.50
C ASN A 610 36.73 -8.55 34.88
N ASN A 611 37.03 -9.05 33.68
CA ASN A 611 36.22 -10.04 32.97
C ASN A 611 35.92 -11.28 33.85
N GLU A 612 34.70 -11.40 34.37
CA GLU A 612 34.23 -12.62 35.03
C GLU A 612 33.81 -13.65 33.97
N TYR A 613 34.78 -14.46 33.53
CA TYR A 613 34.51 -15.58 32.62
C TYR A 613 34.29 -16.87 33.43
N GLN A 614 33.04 -17.16 33.85
CA GLN A 614 32.69 -18.50 34.32
C GLN A 614 32.22 -19.36 33.14
N ARG A 615 33.09 -20.28 32.71
CA ARG A 615 32.76 -21.34 31.74
C ARG A 615 31.76 -22.31 32.39
N ASN A 616 30.62 -22.51 31.73
CA ASN A 616 29.63 -23.56 31.99
C ASN A 616 28.63 -23.30 33.14
N SER A 617 27.80 -22.27 33.00
CA SER A 617 26.52 -22.20 33.72
C SER A 617 25.37 -22.39 32.72
N VAL A 618 24.52 -23.37 32.98
CA VAL A 618 23.44 -23.83 32.07
C VAL A 618 22.22 -22.89 32.06
N ASP A 619 22.18 -21.87 32.95
CA ASP A 619 21.02 -21.00 33.17
C ASP A 619 21.30 -19.50 32.92
N ILE A 620 22.05 -19.13 31.87
CA ILE A 620 22.23 -17.72 31.49
C ILE A 620 21.07 -17.30 30.58
N ALA A 621 20.28 -16.32 31.01
CA ALA A 621 19.18 -15.76 30.22
C ALA A 621 19.65 -14.73 29.18
N TYR A 622 20.73 -14.00 29.48
CA TYR A 622 21.18 -12.86 28.66
C TYR A 622 22.72 -12.72 28.62
N ASP A 623 23.33 -12.70 27.43
CA ASP A 623 24.75 -12.39 27.23
C ASP A 623 24.88 -11.03 26.56
N VAL A 624 25.55 -10.07 27.22
CA VAL A 624 25.88 -8.76 26.65
C VAL A 624 27.39 -8.69 26.41
N VAL A 625 27.80 -8.65 25.15
CA VAL A 625 29.21 -8.59 24.74
C VAL A 625 29.52 -7.20 24.20
N PHE A 626 30.35 -6.43 24.89
CA PHE A 626 30.86 -5.16 24.39
C PHE A 626 32.20 -5.36 23.66
N ILE A 627 32.26 -4.97 22.40
CA ILE A 627 33.48 -4.89 21.59
C ILE A 627 33.86 -3.41 21.48
N TRP A 628 34.99 -3.04 22.07
CA TRP A 628 35.45 -1.64 22.12
C TRP A 628 36.31 -1.31 20.91
N GLU A 629 35.97 -0.22 20.21
CA GLU A 629 36.65 0.26 19.01
C GLU A 629 36.91 1.78 19.03
N ARG A 630 37.84 2.26 18.19
CA ARG A 630 38.23 3.68 18.15
C ARG A 630 37.25 4.58 17.40
N ASP A 631 36.87 4.21 16.17
CA ASP A 631 36.27 5.14 15.20
C ASP A 631 34.87 4.73 14.68
N SER A 632 34.31 3.62 15.17
CA SER A 632 32.99 3.15 14.74
C SER A 632 31.84 3.85 15.49
N LEU A 633 30.67 3.87 14.84
CA LEU A 633 29.41 4.22 15.49
C LEU A 633 29.03 3.13 16.48
N THR A 634 28.46 3.51 17.62
CA THR A 634 27.93 2.52 18.58
C THR A 634 26.81 1.73 17.92
N THR A 635 26.96 0.41 17.82
CA THR A 635 25.98 -0.47 17.17
C THR A 635 25.66 -1.68 18.03
N LEU A 636 24.44 -2.20 17.93
CA LEU A 636 24.01 -3.43 18.57
C LEU A 636 23.59 -4.46 17.50
N SER A 637 24.13 -5.67 17.62
CA SER A 637 23.65 -6.87 16.94
C SER A 637 23.10 -7.85 17.97
N VAL A 638 21.82 -8.21 17.82
CA VAL A 638 21.17 -9.23 18.65
C VAL A 638 20.94 -10.42 17.75
N SER A 639 21.55 -11.55 18.09
CA SER A 639 21.67 -12.74 17.22
C SER A 639 22.54 -12.52 15.97
N PRO A 640 23.40 -13.50 15.59
CA PRO A 640 24.19 -13.43 14.36
C PRO A 640 23.37 -13.37 13.05
N LEU A 641 22.03 -13.48 13.14
CA LEU A 641 21.10 -13.47 11.99
C LEU A 641 20.46 -12.11 11.71
N SER A 642 20.58 -11.11 12.60
CA SER A 642 20.05 -9.76 12.34
C SER A 642 20.97 -9.00 11.37
N GLN A 643 20.54 -8.85 10.11
CA GLN A 643 21.34 -8.20 9.05
C GLN A 643 21.48 -6.68 9.20
N VAL A 644 20.69 -6.03 10.07
CA VAL A 644 20.77 -4.58 10.29
C VAL A 644 21.07 -4.31 11.77
N PRO A 645 22.29 -3.85 12.11
CA PRO A 645 22.61 -3.50 13.49
C PRO A 645 21.87 -2.23 13.90
N ILE A 646 21.34 -2.21 15.12
CA ILE A 646 20.73 -1.00 15.70
C ILE A 646 21.86 -0.01 15.95
N SER A 647 21.80 1.15 15.30
CA SER A 647 22.87 2.16 15.36
C SER A 647 22.47 3.32 16.26
N GLY A 648 23.45 3.83 17.01
CA GLY A 648 23.31 4.96 17.91
C GLY A 648 22.90 4.56 19.32
N GLU A 649 23.56 5.16 20.32
CA GLU A 649 23.38 4.85 21.74
C GLU A 649 21.91 4.94 22.18
N VAL A 650 21.19 6.00 21.80
CA VAL A 650 19.79 6.18 22.22
C VAL A 650 18.86 5.08 21.72
N ASN A 651 19.08 4.58 20.49
CA ASN A 651 18.27 3.49 19.95
C ASN A 651 18.58 2.15 20.63
N ILE A 652 19.87 1.92 20.94
CA ILE A 652 20.31 0.74 21.69
C ILE A 652 19.82 0.81 23.14
N LEU A 653 19.75 2.02 23.72
CA LEU A 653 19.23 2.26 25.06
C LEU A 653 17.74 1.94 25.16
N ARG A 654 16.93 2.38 24.18
CA ARG A 654 15.52 1.96 24.04
C ARG A 654 15.40 0.44 24.00
N TYR A 655 16.27 -0.23 23.23
CA TYR A 655 16.30 -1.69 23.18
C TYR A 655 16.59 -2.32 24.55
N PHE A 656 17.68 -1.94 25.23
CA PHE A 656 17.98 -2.51 26.55
C PHE A 656 16.92 -2.22 27.60
N CYS A 657 16.27 -1.06 27.55
CA CYS A 657 15.16 -0.74 28.44
C CYS A 657 13.97 -1.68 28.26
N ARG A 658 13.62 -2.01 27.01
CA ARG A 658 12.57 -2.99 26.71
C ARG A 658 12.92 -4.36 27.25
N GLU A 659 14.16 -4.80 27.07
CA GLU A 659 14.62 -6.08 27.58
C GLU A 659 14.63 -6.13 29.11
N TYR A 660 14.94 -5.01 29.77
CA TYR A 660 14.88 -4.87 31.22
C TYR A 660 13.43 -4.93 31.73
N GLU A 661 12.51 -4.17 31.11
CA GLU A 661 11.10 -4.10 31.55
C GLU A 661 10.31 -5.40 31.35
N LYS A 662 10.81 -6.35 30.54
CA LYS A 662 10.18 -7.68 30.41
C LYS A 662 10.23 -8.49 31.70
N TRP A 663 11.21 -8.25 32.58
CA TRP A 663 11.41 -9.06 33.77
C TRP A 663 10.57 -8.58 34.96
N PRO A 664 9.98 -9.49 35.76
CA PRO A 664 9.34 -9.15 37.02
C PRO A 664 10.32 -8.43 37.97
N GLY A 665 9.86 -7.40 38.67
CA GLY A 665 10.71 -6.57 39.55
C GLY A 665 11.49 -5.45 38.86
N SER A 666 11.32 -5.28 37.55
CA SER A 666 11.84 -4.12 36.80
C SER A 666 11.08 -2.84 37.11
N VAL A 667 11.81 -1.72 37.23
CA VAL A 667 11.23 -0.38 37.35
C VAL A 667 10.73 0.11 35.98
N SER A 668 9.59 0.81 35.96
CA SER A 668 9.05 1.42 34.75
C SER A 668 9.79 2.71 34.38
N LEU A 669 10.59 2.63 33.34
CA LEU A 669 11.44 3.69 32.79
C LEU A 669 10.93 4.21 31.44
N TYR A 670 10.19 3.41 30.66
CA TYR A 670 9.81 3.74 29.29
C TYR A 670 8.48 3.13 28.80
N GLU A 671 8.39 1.82 28.51
CA GLU A 671 7.22 1.24 27.81
C GLU A 671 6.05 0.96 28.74
N LYS A 672 6.34 0.64 30.00
CA LYS A 672 5.30 0.44 31.03
C LYS A 672 4.63 1.76 31.50
N ARG A 673 5.04 2.92 30.97
CA ARG A 673 4.50 4.23 31.34
C ARG A 673 3.27 4.61 30.50
N SER A 674 2.60 5.70 30.89
CA SER A 674 1.50 6.23 30.10
C SER A 674 1.98 6.71 28.72
N ILE A 675 1.09 6.65 27.72
CA ILE A 675 1.39 7.08 26.33
C ILE A 675 1.96 8.51 26.28
N LEU A 676 1.43 9.40 27.12
CA LEU A 676 1.89 10.79 27.21
C LEU A 676 3.33 10.86 27.73
N GLU A 677 3.67 10.11 28.77
CA GLU A 677 5.02 10.08 29.33
C GLU A 677 6.01 9.44 28.36
N SER A 678 5.68 8.30 27.73
CA SER A 678 6.56 7.66 26.73
C SER A 678 6.84 8.58 25.54
N THR A 679 5.83 9.37 25.10
CA THR A 679 6.01 10.38 24.04
C THR A 679 6.97 11.49 24.48
N LEU A 680 6.85 11.97 25.73
CA LEU A 680 7.76 12.97 26.28
C LEU A 680 9.20 12.42 26.41
N ILE A 681 9.35 11.16 26.82
CA ILE A 681 10.65 10.48 26.87
C ILE A 681 11.29 10.49 25.48
N ASP A 682 10.55 10.13 24.43
CA ASP A 682 11.09 10.11 23.07
C ASP A 682 11.53 11.50 22.57
N VAL A 683 10.77 12.55 22.87
CA VAL A 683 11.15 13.93 22.55
C VAL A 683 12.49 14.29 23.19
N TRP A 684 12.71 13.90 24.46
CA TRP A 684 13.98 14.17 25.13
C TRP A 684 15.12 13.31 24.63
N LEU A 685 14.88 12.02 24.38
CA LEU A 685 15.87 11.11 23.80
C LEU A 685 16.39 11.62 22.45
N ASP A 686 15.51 12.10 21.58
CA ASP A 686 15.88 12.65 20.27
C ASP A 686 16.65 13.97 20.41
N ARG A 687 16.28 14.83 21.37
CA ARG A 687 17.01 16.07 21.69
C ARG A 687 18.42 15.78 22.20
N ILE A 688 18.58 14.80 23.07
CA ILE A 688 19.88 14.38 23.61
C ILE A 688 20.73 13.76 22.50
N HIS A 689 20.15 12.90 21.67
CA HIS A 689 20.82 12.31 20.51
C HIS A 689 21.31 13.38 19.52
N PHE A 690 20.47 14.37 19.24
CA PHE A 690 20.82 15.49 18.37
C PHE A 690 21.99 16.30 18.95
N GLY A 691 22.01 16.52 20.27
CA GLY A 691 23.12 17.19 20.97
C GLY A 691 24.45 16.43 20.87
N LEU A 692 24.44 15.10 21.00
CA LEU A 692 25.68 14.29 20.95
C LEU A 692 26.21 14.06 19.53
N SER A 693 25.35 14.06 18.52
CA SER A 693 25.71 13.71 17.14
C SER A 693 26.29 14.87 16.32
N HIS A 694 26.17 16.12 16.77
CA HIS A 694 26.53 17.30 15.98
C HIS A 694 27.69 18.10 16.57
N SER A 695 28.73 18.31 15.77
CA SER A 695 30.00 18.98 16.14
C SER A 695 29.96 20.52 16.08
N SER A 696 28.80 21.15 15.84
CA SER A 696 28.69 22.61 15.89
C SER A 696 28.28 23.07 17.29
N GLY A 697 29.12 23.88 17.95
CA GLY A 697 28.86 24.37 19.31
C GLY A 697 27.51 25.11 19.44
N LYS A 698 26.93 25.64 18.34
CA LYS A 698 25.62 26.30 18.35
C LYS A 698 24.46 25.33 18.61
N GLN A 699 24.53 24.10 18.10
CA GLN A 699 23.49 23.09 18.26
C GLN A 699 23.52 22.47 19.67
N ILE A 700 24.71 22.15 20.17
CA ILE A 700 24.91 21.69 21.56
C ILE A 700 24.38 22.74 22.55
N ASN A 701 24.76 24.01 22.36
CA ASN A 701 24.28 25.11 23.20
C ASN A 701 22.75 25.32 23.15
N THR A 702 22.08 24.91 22.07
CA THR A 702 20.61 24.98 21.99
C THR A 702 19.97 23.84 22.77
N CYS A 703 20.51 22.63 22.65
CA CYS A 703 20.08 21.47 23.44
C CYS A 703 20.24 21.72 24.95
N ILE A 704 21.41 22.22 25.37
CA ILE A 704 21.70 22.55 26.77
C ILE A 704 20.69 23.58 27.31
N ARG A 705 20.40 24.66 26.57
CA ARG A 705 19.45 25.69 26.97
C ARG A 705 18.02 25.15 27.15
N ASP A 706 17.60 24.24 26.28
CA ASP A 706 16.26 23.66 26.36
C ASP A 706 16.12 22.71 27.56
N ILE A 707 17.15 21.89 27.81
CA ILE A 707 17.21 21.02 29.00
C ILE A 707 17.23 21.87 30.28
N GLU A 708 18.07 22.90 30.32
CA GLU A 708 18.17 23.82 31.46
C GLU A 708 16.82 24.49 31.77
N LYS A 709 16.14 25.02 30.75
CA LYS A 709 14.83 25.64 30.92
C LYS A 709 13.79 24.68 31.51
N HIS A 710 13.91 23.39 31.20
CA HIS A 710 13.02 22.37 31.74
C HIS A 710 13.37 21.98 33.17
N LEU A 711 14.65 21.70 33.45
CA LEU A 711 15.14 21.32 34.78
C LEU A 711 15.04 22.44 35.82
N LEU A 712 14.87 23.70 35.40
CA LEU A 712 14.50 24.80 36.30
C LEU A 712 13.10 24.67 36.89
N LYS A 713 12.20 23.94 36.22
CA LYS A 713 10.79 23.80 36.62
C LYS A 713 10.44 22.40 37.12
N ASN A 714 11.19 21.40 36.69
CA ASN A 714 10.93 20.00 36.97
C ASN A 714 12.17 19.33 37.56
N LYS A 715 11.95 18.35 38.43
CA LYS A 715 13.04 17.58 39.04
C LYS A 715 13.73 16.68 38.01
N TRP A 716 12.95 16.05 37.13
CA TRP A 716 13.43 15.15 36.06
C TRP A 716 12.92 15.62 34.70
N LEU A 717 13.41 15.00 33.61
CA LEU A 717 12.98 15.34 32.26
C LEU A 717 11.50 15.02 31.98
N VAL A 718 10.91 14.10 32.73
CA VAL A 718 9.50 13.72 32.59
C VAL A 718 8.81 13.79 33.96
N GLY A 719 8.46 15.02 34.36
CA GLY A 719 7.71 15.29 35.59
C GLY A 719 8.52 15.04 36.86
N ASN A 720 7.94 14.29 37.81
CA ASN A 720 8.52 14.01 39.12
C ASN A 720 9.12 12.60 39.25
N SER A 721 9.13 11.80 38.17
CA SER A 721 9.71 10.45 38.14
C SER A 721 10.90 10.37 37.19
N LEU A 722 11.94 9.64 37.59
CA LEU A 722 13.14 9.41 36.78
C LEU A 722 12.79 8.49 35.60
N SER A 723 13.21 8.83 34.40
CA SER A 723 12.85 8.12 33.17
C SER A 723 14.07 7.66 32.35
N LEU A 724 13.83 6.91 31.27
CA LEU A 724 14.88 6.55 30.33
C LEU A 724 15.62 7.77 29.74
N ALA A 725 14.93 8.92 29.60
CA ALA A 725 15.55 10.15 29.12
C ALA A 725 16.60 10.69 30.10
N ASP A 726 16.39 10.54 31.41
CA ASP A 726 17.33 10.96 32.45
C ASP A 726 18.61 10.11 32.41
N ILE A 727 18.48 8.80 32.15
CA ILE A 727 19.63 7.90 31.94
C ILE A 727 20.43 8.30 30.68
N ALA A 728 19.73 8.68 29.60
CA ALA A 728 20.38 9.18 28.39
C ALA A 728 21.11 10.51 28.62
N LEU A 729 20.50 11.44 29.37
CA LEU A 729 21.11 12.73 29.70
C LEU A 729 22.38 12.54 30.54
N TRP A 730 22.34 11.65 31.53
CA TRP A 730 23.51 11.33 32.33
C TRP A 730 24.67 10.82 31.48
N SER A 731 24.41 9.90 30.54
CA SER A 731 25.44 9.42 29.62
C SER A 731 25.99 10.54 28.74
N ALA A 732 25.13 11.44 28.26
CA ALA A 732 25.53 12.59 27.46
C ALA A 732 26.45 13.56 28.22
N VAL A 733 26.18 13.79 29.51
CA VAL A 733 27.01 14.62 30.40
C VAL A 733 28.40 14.01 30.59
N GLN A 734 28.50 12.69 30.74
CA GLN A 734 29.80 12.01 30.89
C GLN A 734 30.63 12.08 29.59
N GLN A 735 29.96 12.04 28.44
CA GLN A 735 30.59 12.06 27.12
C GLN A 735 30.99 13.46 26.67
N CYS A 736 30.25 14.50 27.07
CA CYS A 736 30.44 15.86 26.62
C CYS A 736 30.44 16.85 27.79
N LYS A 737 31.63 17.40 28.10
CA LYS A 737 31.81 18.36 29.20
C LYS A 737 31.04 19.67 29.03
N GLU A 738 30.58 20.01 27.82
CA GLU A 738 29.81 21.24 27.58
C GLU A 738 28.48 21.25 28.35
N PHE A 739 27.85 20.09 28.57
CA PHE A 739 26.62 20.00 29.37
C PHE A 739 26.84 20.46 30.82
N MET A 740 28.05 20.30 31.37
CA MET A 740 28.40 20.74 32.73
C MET A 740 28.58 22.25 32.86
N ALA A 741 28.53 23.00 31.75
CA ALA A 741 28.53 24.46 31.79
C ALA A 741 27.20 25.03 32.33
N SER A 742 26.10 24.26 32.28
CA SER A 742 24.80 24.67 32.82
C SER A 742 24.71 24.42 34.33
N PRO A 743 24.42 25.44 35.16
CA PRO A 743 24.25 25.26 36.60
C PRO A 743 23.11 24.30 36.96
N SER A 744 22.03 24.31 36.19
CA SER A 744 20.85 23.46 36.41
C SER A 744 21.17 21.99 36.15
N ILE A 745 21.90 21.70 35.07
CA ILE A 745 22.37 20.34 34.76
C ILE A 745 23.38 19.89 35.82
N LYS A 746 24.30 20.76 36.25
CA LYS A 746 25.26 20.43 37.31
C LYS A 746 24.57 20.04 38.62
N LYS A 747 23.58 20.83 39.06
CA LYS A 747 22.76 20.51 40.23
C LYS A 747 22.00 19.19 40.04
N TRP A 748 21.42 18.99 38.86
CA TRP A 748 20.73 17.74 38.52
C TRP A 748 21.67 16.53 38.59
N VAL A 749 22.92 16.64 38.13
CA VAL A 749 23.93 15.55 38.22
C VAL A 749 24.28 15.23 39.68
N GLU A 750 24.37 16.24 40.56
CA GLU A 750 24.63 16.04 41.99
C GLU A 750 23.48 15.27 42.67
N GLU A 751 22.24 15.43 42.18
CA GLU A 751 21.05 14.72 42.65
C GLU A 751 20.82 13.37 41.95
N PHE A 752 21.26 13.23 40.69
CA PHE A 752 21.10 12.02 39.88
C PHE A 752 22.11 10.94 40.31
N ASN A 753 21.71 10.12 41.29
CA ASN A 753 22.42 8.91 41.67
C ASN A 753 21.69 7.67 41.09
N PRO A 754 22.05 7.22 39.88
CA PRO A 754 21.35 6.13 39.22
C PRO A 754 21.53 4.79 39.95
N GLU A 755 22.68 4.52 40.58
CA GLU A 755 22.88 3.27 41.34
C GLU A 755 22.12 3.25 42.67
N GLY A 756 21.98 4.40 43.33
CA GLY A 756 21.22 4.53 44.58
C GLY A 756 19.72 4.40 44.38
N TRP A 757 19.18 4.95 43.29
CA TRP A 757 17.75 4.95 43.01
C TRP A 757 17.18 3.56 42.72
N PHE A 758 17.86 2.75 41.90
CA PHE A 758 17.40 1.37 41.64
C PHE A 758 17.43 0.50 42.92
N LYS A 759 18.35 0.75 43.86
CA LYS A 759 18.38 0.07 45.17
C LYS A 759 17.21 0.48 46.08
N SER A 760 16.77 1.74 46.01
CA SER A 760 15.63 2.21 46.83
C SER A 760 14.29 1.71 46.32
N GLU A 761 14.08 1.64 45.00
CA GLU A 761 12.79 1.20 44.44
C GLU A 761 12.60 -0.32 44.44
N THR A 762 13.68 -1.11 44.30
CA THR A 762 13.58 -2.58 44.44
C THR A 762 13.33 -3.06 45.87
N MET A 763 13.53 -2.21 46.90
CA MET A 763 13.15 -2.54 48.30
C MET A 763 11.69 -2.21 48.64
N GLN A 764 10.93 -1.57 47.73
CA GLN A 764 9.53 -1.19 47.96
C GLN A 764 8.51 -2.08 47.23
N CYS A 765 8.96 -3.08 46.45
CA CYS A 765 8.11 -4.04 45.72
C CYS A 765 8.03 -5.41 46.41
#